data_AF-A0A6S4QDD9-F1
#
_entry.id   AF-A0A6S4QDD9-F1
#
_cell.length_a   1.000
_cell.length_b   1.000
_cell.length_c   1.000
_cell.angle_alpha   90.00
_cell.angle_beta   90.00
_cell.angle_gamma   90.00
#
_symmetry.space_group_name_H-M   'P 1'
#
loop_
_entity.id
_entity.type
_entity.pdbx_description
1 polymer ?
#
loop_
_entity_poly.entity_id
_entity_poly.type
_entity_poly.pdbx_seq_one_letter_code
_entity_poly.pdbx_strand_id
1 'polypeptide(L)'
;MTQEIISMKELLEAGVYFGHKVSNWNPKMKNYIFIKRRGVHIINLQKTLLLFEQAYNLVKNITASGGKILFVGTKKQAQKSIRDHATRANQYYINHHWVGGLLTNFAVVKQSINKIDKFRNILADERAKKRYLKRDLLKIEKSLKKLEEAFIGVKEMKKLPDLLFVVDSHVESRAISEANIMGIPVCAMVDTNSDPDGIDIIIPSNDDTVRAIDIFVSRTADASLDGKKLLEVTREETLFAQEKSSTTDDALPAEESDPATAQQKNIAPATTSPNQKLRLRVKSNSTTPAPTNTATQKQATQNRTATSQKKSKPIDSTPKSPSQKTSTPPAPNTQTKEHPAKPLPQSSDRKASQKNPPPQKTPPSQTTPQPANVSAQLVKELRDITQAGMMECKAALTQAKGNKDEAIRILKEKGMLLAEKKNASRDANEGIIFIAQSSTRTVAVQCLSETDFVAKNEDFKTFVKTLGTEFLAKGKTFLTSNDVTTMISDIVSKLREKIVIGENITIEHAPNTITGFYLHGNHKIAALTTATIDEKDLSALNKDALTSVLKDVCMQIAAMNPIALSVADIDDKTREQERQIFLKQLKTSDKKPELVDKIVDGKLKKYFSERCLLEMSFVKDPKLSVKKYLTTQAKSCGLSAINLTAMHRLEIGKS
;
A
#
# COMPACT_ATOMS: atom_id res chain seq x y z
N MET A 1 19.51 -16.38 -1.61
CA MET A 1 19.21 -15.54 -2.79
C MET A 1 17.77 -15.06 -2.63
N THR A 2 17.47 -13.79 -2.82
CA THR A 2 16.07 -13.36 -3.02
C THR A 2 15.58 -13.92 -4.35
N GLN A 3 14.41 -14.55 -4.36
CA GLN A 3 13.85 -15.16 -5.56
C GLN A 3 13.17 -14.06 -6.39
N GLU A 4 13.60 -13.86 -7.64
CA GLU A 4 13.05 -12.84 -8.53
C GLU A 4 11.56 -13.15 -8.81
N ILE A 5 10.67 -12.23 -8.39
CA ILE A 5 9.21 -12.45 -8.40
C ILE A 5 8.68 -12.48 -9.83
N ILE A 6 9.08 -11.49 -10.63
CA ILE A 6 8.92 -11.43 -12.10
C ILE A 6 10.16 -10.74 -12.65
N SER A 7 10.72 -11.27 -13.73
CA SER A 7 11.80 -10.63 -14.47
C SER A 7 11.31 -9.63 -15.52
N MET A 8 12.14 -8.62 -15.81
CA MET A 8 11.91 -7.68 -16.92
C MET A 8 11.73 -8.40 -18.27
N LYS A 9 12.36 -9.58 -18.44
CA LYS A 9 12.23 -10.42 -19.64
C LYS A 9 10.82 -10.99 -19.78
N GLU A 10 10.27 -11.59 -18.73
CA GLU A 10 8.89 -12.14 -18.73
C GLU A 10 7.86 -11.06 -19.09
N LEU A 11 7.99 -9.84 -18.53
CA LEU A 11 7.08 -8.73 -18.84
C LEU A 11 7.15 -8.29 -20.32
N LEU A 12 8.33 -8.33 -20.94
CA LEU A 12 8.51 -8.04 -22.36
C LEU A 12 7.93 -9.16 -23.25
N GLU A 13 8.20 -10.43 -22.93
CA GLU A 13 7.72 -11.59 -23.70
C GLU A 13 6.20 -11.83 -23.58
N ALA A 14 5.59 -11.35 -22.50
CA ALA A 14 4.15 -11.34 -22.28
C ALA A 14 3.41 -10.10 -22.83
N GLY A 15 4.13 -9.10 -23.36
CA GLY A 15 3.54 -7.90 -23.98
C GLY A 15 2.95 -6.88 -22.99
N VAL A 16 3.38 -6.92 -21.72
CA VAL A 16 2.84 -6.08 -20.63
C VAL A 16 2.98 -4.57 -20.90
N TYR A 17 3.97 -4.19 -21.71
CA TYR A 17 4.29 -2.79 -22.03
C TYR A 17 3.37 -2.14 -23.06
N PHE A 18 2.54 -2.90 -23.78
CA PHE A 18 1.59 -2.34 -24.74
C PHE A 18 0.38 -1.75 -24.00
N GLY A 19 0.29 -0.43 -23.94
CA GLY A 19 -0.95 0.24 -23.56
C GLY A 19 -1.83 0.55 -24.77
N HIS A 20 -2.81 1.43 -24.56
CA HIS A 20 -3.80 1.85 -25.54
C HIS A 20 -3.30 2.94 -26.53
N LYS A 21 -4.13 3.24 -27.53
CA LYS A 21 -3.91 4.29 -28.53
C LYS A 21 -3.86 5.68 -27.87
N VAL A 22 -3.06 6.60 -28.42
CA VAL A 22 -2.91 7.98 -27.92
C VAL A 22 -4.22 8.81 -27.96
N SER A 23 -5.23 8.36 -28.70
CA SER A 23 -6.58 8.94 -28.72
C SER A 23 -7.51 8.41 -27.61
N ASN A 24 -7.12 7.37 -26.88
CA ASN A 24 -7.92 6.70 -25.86
C ASN A 24 -7.05 6.37 -24.63
N TRP A 25 -6.59 7.42 -23.95
CA TRP A 25 -5.74 7.34 -22.75
C TRP A 25 -6.27 8.29 -21.66
N ASN A 26 -6.10 7.93 -20.39
CA ASN A 26 -6.42 8.79 -19.26
C ASN A 26 -5.20 9.69 -18.94
N PRO A 27 -5.35 11.03 -18.91
CA PRO A 27 -4.26 11.95 -18.58
C PRO A 27 -3.52 11.66 -17.26
N LYS A 28 -4.20 11.08 -16.27
CA LYS A 28 -3.58 10.69 -14.98
C LYS A 28 -2.53 9.60 -15.13
N MET A 29 -2.65 8.73 -16.14
CA MET A 29 -1.68 7.67 -16.41
C MET A 29 -0.34 8.17 -16.96
N LYS A 30 -0.19 9.48 -17.23
CA LYS A 30 1.04 10.13 -17.73
C LYS A 30 2.30 9.68 -16.98
N ASN A 31 2.21 9.53 -15.66
CA ASN A 31 3.36 9.20 -14.81
C ASN A 31 3.81 7.73 -14.90
N TYR A 32 3.01 6.86 -15.53
CA TYR A 32 3.29 5.42 -15.72
C TYR A 32 3.59 5.06 -17.19
N ILE A 33 3.44 6.02 -18.11
CA ILE A 33 3.82 5.90 -19.52
C ILE A 33 5.30 6.22 -19.68
N PHE A 34 6.04 5.38 -20.42
CA PHE A 34 7.43 5.62 -20.77
C PHE A 34 7.55 6.52 -22.01
N ILE A 35 6.96 6.10 -23.14
CA ILE A 35 6.99 6.82 -24.41
C ILE A 35 5.68 6.62 -25.20
N LYS A 36 5.50 7.38 -26.28
CA LYS A 36 4.52 7.12 -27.34
C LYS A 36 5.25 6.56 -28.56
N ARG A 37 4.80 5.43 -29.13
CA ARG A 37 5.43 4.80 -30.30
C ARG A 37 4.36 4.32 -31.28
N ARG A 38 4.46 4.71 -32.56
CA ARG A 38 3.50 4.35 -33.63
C ARG A 38 2.01 4.57 -33.25
N GLY A 39 1.70 5.67 -32.56
CA GLY A 39 0.33 6.02 -32.14
C GLY A 39 -0.21 5.28 -30.92
N VAL A 40 0.62 4.46 -30.26
CA VAL A 40 0.30 3.67 -29.06
C VAL A 40 1.17 4.11 -27.88
N HIS A 41 0.62 4.06 -26.66
CA HIS A 41 1.38 4.30 -25.43
C HIS A 41 2.18 3.06 -25.01
N ILE A 42 3.42 3.28 -24.60
CA ILE A 42 4.29 2.25 -24.02
C ILE A 42 4.35 2.47 -22.50
N ILE A 43 3.96 1.45 -21.73
CA ILE A 43 3.95 1.47 -20.26
C ILE A 43 5.38 1.29 -19.73
N ASN A 44 5.71 2.00 -18.65
CA ASN A 44 7.02 1.91 -17.99
C ASN A 44 7.11 0.66 -17.11
N LEU A 45 7.64 -0.42 -17.67
CA LEU A 45 7.83 -1.70 -16.96
C LEU A 45 8.70 -1.62 -15.71
N GLN A 46 9.60 -0.63 -15.57
CA GLN A 46 10.37 -0.46 -14.34
C GLN A 46 9.47 -0.05 -13.17
N LYS A 47 8.43 0.76 -13.44
CA LYS A 47 7.39 1.08 -12.45
C LYS A 47 6.45 -0.11 -12.23
N THR A 48 6.14 -0.88 -13.28
CA THR A 48 5.36 -2.12 -13.16
C THR A 48 6.02 -3.14 -12.23
N LEU A 49 7.33 -3.36 -12.35
CA LEU A 49 8.09 -4.26 -11.46
C LEU A 49 8.02 -3.78 -10.00
N LEU A 50 8.39 -2.53 -9.74
CA LEU A 50 8.41 -1.93 -8.41
C LEU A 50 7.04 -2.00 -7.71
N LEU A 51 5.97 -1.62 -8.41
CA LEU A 51 4.63 -1.56 -7.84
C LEU A 51 4.00 -2.96 -7.73
N PHE A 52 4.36 -3.90 -8.60
CA PHE A 52 3.94 -5.29 -8.43
C PHE A 52 4.66 -5.98 -7.27
N GLU A 53 5.94 -5.70 -7.03
CA GLU A 53 6.66 -6.19 -5.85
C GLU A 53 6.01 -5.70 -4.54
N GLN A 54 5.56 -4.45 -4.50
CA GLN A 54 4.76 -3.92 -3.38
C GLN A 54 3.42 -4.68 -3.22
N ALA A 55 2.69 -4.91 -4.31
CA ALA A 55 1.43 -5.66 -4.28
C ALA A 55 1.61 -7.13 -3.84
N TYR A 56 2.65 -7.80 -4.35
CA TYR A 56 3.04 -9.17 -3.99
C TYR A 56 3.35 -9.25 -2.48
N ASN A 57 4.18 -8.35 -1.97
CA ASN A 57 4.55 -8.34 -0.55
C ASN A 57 3.36 -8.00 0.37
N LEU A 58 2.47 -7.07 -0.02
CA LEU A 58 1.25 -6.79 0.74
C LEU A 58 0.33 -8.03 0.82
N VAL A 59 0.10 -8.70 -0.31
CA VAL A 59 -0.71 -9.94 -0.37
C VAL A 59 -0.11 -11.05 0.50
N LYS A 60 1.21 -11.25 0.41
CA LYS A 60 1.94 -12.23 1.22
C LYS A 60 1.82 -11.97 2.72
N ASN A 61 1.93 -10.71 3.16
CA ASN A 61 1.79 -10.32 4.57
C ASN A 61 0.34 -10.52 5.07
N ILE A 62 -0.65 -10.25 4.23
CA ILE A 62 -2.07 -10.46 4.58
C ILE A 62 -2.39 -11.95 4.72
N THR A 63 -1.95 -12.83 3.81
CA THR A 63 -2.22 -14.27 3.95
C THR A 63 -1.35 -14.93 5.04
N ALA A 64 -0.15 -14.41 5.33
CA ALA A 64 0.63 -14.78 6.53
C ALA A 64 -0.08 -14.41 7.83
N SER A 65 -0.96 -13.40 7.81
CA SER A 65 -1.84 -13.05 8.94
C SER A 65 -3.15 -13.87 8.96
N GLY A 66 -3.30 -14.89 8.10
CA GLY A 66 -4.55 -15.65 7.94
C GLY A 66 -5.66 -14.93 7.18
N GLY A 67 -5.35 -13.79 6.55
CA GLY A 67 -6.28 -13.03 5.73
C GLY A 67 -6.65 -13.73 4.42
N LYS A 68 -7.71 -13.22 3.77
CA LYS A 68 -8.24 -13.71 2.49
C LYS A 68 -8.27 -12.61 1.44
N ILE A 69 -7.80 -12.96 0.25
CA ILE A 69 -7.80 -12.11 -0.93
C ILE A 69 -9.06 -12.41 -1.76
N LEU A 70 -9.65 -11.38 -2.39
CA LEU A 70 -10.67 -11.54 -3.43
C LEU A 70 -10.12 -11.07 -4.78
N PHE A 71 -9.95 -12.01 -5.70
CA PHE A 71 -9.51 -11.78 -7.08
C PHE A 71 -10.70 -11.41 -7.97
N VAL A 72 -10.64 -10.29 -8.69
CA VAL A 72 -11.72 -9.80 -9.55
C VAL A 72 -11.19 -9.60 -10.97
N GLY A 73 -11.91 -10.13 -11.95
CA GLY A 73 -11.62 -9.90 -13.37
C GLY A 73 -12.62 -10.60 -14.27
N THR A 74 -13.67 -9.89 -14.66
CA THR A 74 -14.79 -10.41 -15.47
C THR A 74 -14.57 -10.28 -16.97
N LYS A 75 -13.53 -9.52 -17.40
CA LYS A 75 -13.04 -9.46 -18.77
C LYS A 75 -12.70 -10.86 -19.31
N LYS A 76 -13.11 -11.18 -20.54
CA LYS A 76 -13.00 -12.54 -21.13
C LYS A 76 -11.60 -13.14 -21.01
N GLN A 77 -10.56 -12.32 -21.20
CA GLN A 77 -9.16 -12.72 -21.13
C GLN A 77 -8.70 -13.07 -19.69
N ALA A 78 -9.34 -12.52 -18.66
CA ALA A 78 -9.01 -12.75 -17.26
C ALA A 78 -9.76 -13.96 -16.65
N GLN A 79 -10.98 -14.27 -17.12
CA GLN A 79 -11.92 -15.16 -16.43
C GLN A 79 -11.36 -16.54 -16.07
N LYS A 80 -10.51 -17.11 -16.93
CA LYS A 80 -9.83 -18.40 -16.71
C LYS A 80 -8.76 -18.26 -15.63
N SER A 81 -7.83 -17.32 -15.83
CA SER A 81 -6.67 -17.13 -14.95
C SER A 81 -7.10 -16.81 -13.52
N ILE A 82 -8.04 -15.86 -13.36
CA ILE A 82 -8.62 -15.47 -12.06
C ILE A 82 -9.16 -16.68 -11.30
N ARG A 83 -10.03 -17.48 -11.94
CA ARG A 83 -10.60 -18.69 -11.33
C ARG A 83 -9.52 -19.71 -10.97
N ASP A 84 -8.68 -20.08 -11.94
CA ASP A 84 -7.79 -21.22 -11.81
C ASP A 84 -6.71 -20.96 -10.74
N HIS A 85 -6.12 -19.75 -10.70
CA HIS A 85 -5.09 -19.40 -9.72
C HIS A 85 -5.64 -19.01 -8.36
N ALA A 86 -6.78 -18.33 -8.25
CA ALA A 86 -7.40 -18.06 -6.95
C ALA A 86 -7.86 -19.37 -6.27
N THR A 87 -8.42 -20.30 -7.05
CA THR A 87 -8.76 -21.65 -6.54
C THR A 87 -7.51 -22.39 -6.07
N ARG A 88 -6.41 -22.38 -6.86
CA ARG A 88 -5.11 -22.96 -6.48
C ARG A 88 -4.56 -22.38 -5.17
N ALA A 89 -4.72 -21.08 -4.93
CA ALA A 89 -4.27 -20.41 -3.71
C ALA A 89 -5.29 -20.47 -2.54
N ASN A 90 -6.42 -21.16 -2.71
CA ASN A 90 -7.54 -21.17 -1.76
C ASN A 90 -7.99 -19.74 -1.37
N GLN A 91 -8.15 -18.87 -2.37
CA GLN A 91 -8.61 -17.49 -2.23
C GLN A 91 -9.95 -17.30 -2.96
N TYR A 92 -10.65 -16.21 -2.66
CA TYR A 92 -11.96 -15.93 -3.26
C TYR A 92 -11.82 -15.30 -4.65
N TYR A 93 -12.81 -15.47 -5.53
CA TYR A 93 -12.81 -14.84 -6.84
C TYR A 93 -14.20 -14.45 -7.39
N ILE A 94 -14.22 -13.44 -8.26
CA ILE A 94 -15.33 -13.09 -9.16
C ILE A 94 -14.78 -12.95 -10.59
N ASN A 95 -15.23 -13.83 -11.48
CA ASN A 95 -14.69 -13.97 -12.84
C ASN A 95 -15.74 -13.88 -13.97
N HIS A 96 -17.02 -13.65 -13.66
CA HIS A 96 -18.09 -13.57 -14.67
C HIS A 96 -18.84 -12.24 -14.71
N HIS A 97 -19.28 -11.70 -13.56
CA HIS A 97 -19.89 -10.37 -13.47
C HIS A 97 -19.86 -9.84 -12.02
N TRP A 98 -19.54 -8.55 -11.82
CA TRP A 98 -19.64 -7.94 -10.49
C TRP A 98 -21.10 -7.64 -10.12
N VAL A 99 -21.65 -8.43 -9.19
CA VAL A 99 -22.98 -8.17 -8.63
C VAL A 99 -22.88 -7.02 -7.61
N GLY A 100 -23.44 -5.87 -7.96
CA GLY A 100 -23.46 -4.69 -7.09
C GLY A 100 -24.11 -4.98 -5.73
N GLY A 101 -23.42 -4.59 -4.66
CA GLY A 101 -23.77 -4.92 -3.27
C GLY A 101 -23.01 -6.12 -2.70
N LEU A 102 -22.10 -6.75 -3.44
CA LEU A 102 -21.33 -7.92 -2.98
C LEU A 102 -20.51 -7.63 -1.72
N LEU A 103 -19.91 -6.44 -1.59
CA LEU A 103 -19.17 -6.05 -0.38
C LEU A 103 -20.03 -5.16 0.52
N THR A 104 -20.72 -4.17 -0.06
CA THR A 104 -21.48 -3.17 0.70
C THR A 104 -22.81 -3.67 1.28
N ASN A 105 -23.34 -4.79 0.78
CA ASN A 105 -24.56 -5.43 1.27
C ASN A 105 -24.40 -6.96 1.35
N PHE A 106 -23.22 -7.41 1.81
CA PHE A 106 -22.85 -8.82 1.83
C PHE A 106 -23.87 -9.72 2.55
N ALA A 107 -24.54 -9.22 3.60
CA ALA A 107 -25.58 -9.96 4.33
C ALA A 107 -26.75 -10.41 3.43
N VAL A 108 -27.19 -9.58 2.48
CA VAL A 108 -28.24 -9.94 1.51
C VAL A 108 -27.68 -10.84 0.40
N VAL A 109 -26.46 -10.57 -0.07
CA VAL A 109 -25.83 -11.41 -1.11
C VAL A 109 -25.58 -12.84 -0.59
N LYS A 110 -25.22 -12.99 0.68
CA LYS A 110 -25.11 -14.30 1.37
C LYS A 110 -26.42 -15.08 1.37
N GLN A 111 -27.59 -14.44 1.36
CA GLN A 111 -28.87 -15.13 1.18
C GLN A 111 -29.03 -15.71 -0.23
N SER A 112 -28.43 -15.08 -1.25
CA SER A 112 -28.43 -15.60 -2.62
C SER A 112 -27.38 -16.68 -2.84
N ILE A 113 -26.23 -16.61 -2.16
CA ILE A 113 -25.27 -17.73 -2.06
C ILE A 113 -25.97 -18.95 -1.42
N ASN A 114 -26.66 -18.76 -0.29
CA ASN A 114 -27.42 -19.82 0.38
C ASN A 114 -28.60 -20.41 -0.44
N LYS A 115 -28.96 -19.83 -1.61
CA LYS A 115 -29.91 -20.44 -2.56
C LYS A 115 -29.25 -21.50 -3.45
N ILE A 116 -27.93 -21.43 -3.65
CA ILE A 116 -27.17 -22.42 -4.43
C ILE A 116 -27.32 -23.81 -3.80
N ASP A 117 -27.00 -23.96 -2.52
CA ASP A 117 -27.13 -25.26 -1.84
C ASP A 117 -28.60 -25.72 -1.72
N LYS A 118 -29.55 -24.80 -1.54
CA LYS A 118 -30.99 -25.14 -1.55
C LYS A 118 -31.43 -25.71 -2.90
N PHE A 119 -31.06 -25.06 -4.01
CA PHE A 119 -31.38 -25.55 -5.35
C PHE A 119 -30.61 -26.83 -5.70
N ARG A 120 -29.34 -26.94 -5.30
CA ARG A 120 -28.53 -28.16 -5.45
C ARG A 120 -29.18 -29.35 -4.75
N ASN A 121 -29.65 -29.17 -3.51
CA ASN A 121 -30.32 -30.23 -2.75
C ASN A 121 -31.67 -30.61 -3.37
N ILE A 122 -32.47 -29.66 -3.84
CA ILE A 122 -33.73 -29.93 -4.56
C ILE A 122 -33.50 -30.70 -5.87
N LEU A 123 -32.38 -30.45 -6.57
CA LEU A 123 -32.01 -31.15 -7.80
C LEU A 123 -31.21 -32.45 -7.56
N ALA A 124 -30.79 -32.73 -6.33
CA ALA A 124 -30.17 -33.99 -5.94
C ALA A 124 -31.22 -35.01 -5.41
N ASP A 125 -32.17 -34.57 -4.59
CA ASP A 125 -33.18 -35.45 -3.98
C ASP A 125 -34.39 -35.69 -4.91
N GLU A 126 -34.56 -36.93 -5.39
CA GLU A 126 -35.72 -37.36 -6.18
C GLU A 126 -37.06 -37.22 -5.44
N ARG A 127 -37.06 -37.26 -4.10
CA ARG A 127 -38.27 -37.01 -3.28
C ARG A 127 -38.62 -35.51 -3.24
N ALA A 128 -37.61 -34.63 -3.25
CA ALA A 128 -37.80 -33.19 -3.40
C ALA A 128 -38.28 -32.82 -4.81
N LYS A 129 -37.67 -33.38 -5.88
CA LYS A 129 -38.07 -33.12 -7.28
C LYS A 129 -39.56 -33.36 -7.52
N LYS A 130 -40.11 -34.44 -6.98
CA LYS A 130 -41.54 -34.81 -7.09
C LYS A 130 -42.51 -33.79 -6.48
N ARG A 131 -42.03 -32.79 -5.72
CA ARG A 131 -42.83 -31.67 -5.18
C ARG A 131 -42.94 -30.48 -6.16
N TYR A 132 -42.26 -30.53 -7.31
CA TYR A 132 -42.20 -29.43 -8.28
C TYR A 132 -42.63 -29.87 -9.68
N LEU A 133 -43.31 -28.97 -10.40
CA LEU A 133 -43.62 -29.16 -11.82
C LEU A 133 -42.35 -29.09 -12.67
N LYS A 134 -42.27 -29.86 -13.76
CA LYS A 134 -41.12 -29.87 -14.70
C LYS A 134 -40.73 -28.46 -15.20
N ARG A 135 -41.71 -27.59 -15.42
CA ARG A 135 -41.52 -26.17 -15.80
C ARG A 135 -40.75 -25.39 -14.72
N ASP A 136 -41.01 -25.67 -13.45
CA ASP A 136 -40.47 -24.94 -12.32
C ASP A 136 -39.15 -25.54 -11.82
N LEU A 137 -38.93 -26.86 -12.00
CA LEU A 137 -37.59 -27.47 -11.96
C LEU A 137 -36.65 -26.82 -13.00
N LEU A 138 -37.10 -26.64 -14.24
CA LEU A 138 -36.33 -25.94 -15.28
C LEU A 138 -36.01 -24.47 -14.94
N LYS A 139 -36.85 -23.81 -14.11
CA LYS A 139 -36.51 -22.48 -13.55
C LYS A 139 -35.43 -22.60 -12.48
N ILE A 140 -35.55 -23.58 -11.58
CA ILE A 140 -34.56 -23.85 -10.52
C ILE A 140 -33.19 -24.15 -11.13
N GLU A 141 -33.10 -25.01 -12.14
CA GLU A 141 -31.86 -25.29 -12.90
C GLU A 141 -31.26 -24.02 -13.52
N LYS A 142 -32.07 -23.22 -14.23
CA LYS A 142 -31.62 -21.95 -14.84
C LYS A 142 -31.22 -20.90 -13.81
N SER A 143 -31.81 -20.92 -12.61
CA SER A 143 -31.45 -20.05 -11.49
C SER A 143 -30.18 -20.53 -10.79
N LEU A 144 -30.02 -21.83 -10.55
CA LEU A 144 -28.82 -22.43 -9.98
C LEU A 144 -27.61 -22.12 -10.85
N LYS A 145 -27.68 -22.42 -12.16
CA LYS A 145 -26.59 -22.13 -13.10
C LYS A 145 -26.13 -20.67 -13.04
N LYS A 146 -27.08 -19.72 -13.08
CA LYS A 146 -26.78 -18.28 -12.97
C LYS A 146 -26.17 -17.87 -11.62
N LEU A 147 -26.60 -18.49 -10.53
CA LEU A 147 -26.05 -18.21 -9.19
C LEU A 147 -24.65 -18.82 -9.02
N GLU A 148 -24.39 -20.00 -9.58
CA GLU A 148 -23.06 -20.60 -9.60
C GLU A 148 -22.11 -19.79 -10.49
N GLU A 149 -22.51 -19.44 -11.71
CA GLU A 149 -21.74 -18.55 -12.60
C GLU A 149 -21.40 -17.20 -11.93
N ALA A 150 -22.31 -16.64 -11.12
CA ALA A 150 -22.10 -15.36 -10.44
C ALA A 150 -21.29 -15.47 -9.13
N PHE A 151 -21.41 -16.55 -8.36
CA PHE A 151 -20.97 -16.58 -6.96
C PHE A 151 -20.12 -17.79 -6.55
N ILE A 152 -19.80 -18.75 -7.43
CA ILE A 152 -19.05 -19.96 -7.04
C ILE A 152 -17.71 -19.64 -6.34
N GLY A 153 -16.98 -18.63 -6.82
CA GLY A 153 -15.70 -18.19 -6.22
C GLY A 153 -15.80 -17.40 -4.92
N VAL A 154 -17.02 -17.03 -4.49
CA VAL A 154 -17.29 -16.39 -3.17
C VAL A 154 -18.21 -17.24 -2.31
N LYS A 155 -18.53 -18.49 -2.71
CA LYS A 155 -19.48 -19.34 -1.98
C LYS A 155 -19.05 -19.58 -0.53
N GLU A 156 -17.78 -19.91 -0.33
CA GLU A 156 -17.19 -20.19 0.98
C GLU A 156 -16.72 -18.91 1.73
N MET A 157 -17.23 -17.74 1.32
CA MET A 157 -16.91 -16.46 1.95
C MET A 157 -17.68 -16.31 3.28
N LYS A 158 -16.95 -16.41 4.40
CA LYS A 158 -17.55 -16.31 5.75
C LYS A 158 -17.62 -14.87 6.25
N LYS A 159 -16.51 -14.14 6.12
CA LYS A 159 -16.32 -12.70 6.32
C LYS A 159 -15.97 -12.01 5.00
N LEU A 160 -15.95 -10.68 4.97
CA LEU A 160 -15.40 -9.91 3.84
C LEU A 160 -13.90 -10.21 3.61
N PRO A 161 -13.38 -10.03 2.37
CA PRO A 161 -11.95 -10.17 2.09
C PRO A 161 -11.15 -9.03 2.73
N ASP A 162 -9.88 -9.29 3.02
CA ASP A 162 -8.95 -8.35 3.65
C ASP A 162 -8.16 -7.52 2.60
N LEU A 163 -8.23 -7.91 1.32
CA LEU A 163 -7.71 -7.17 0.16
C LEU A 163 -8.45 -7.57 -1.13
N LEU A 164 -8.63 -6.61 -2.05
CA LEU A 164 -9.14 -6.83 -3.41
C LEU A 164 -7.98 -6.79 -4.42
N PHE A 165 -7.84 -7.82 -5.25
CA PHE A 165 -6.91 -7.82 -6.39
C PHE A 165 -7.70 -7.77 -7.70
N VAL A 166 -7.49 -6.76 -8.53
CA VAL A 166 -8.36 -6.43 -9.67
C VAL A 166 -7.62 -6.47 -11.00
N VAL A 167 -8.24 -7.07 -12.02
CA VAL A 167 -7.79 -7.06 -13.42
C VAL A 167 -8.79 -6.25 -14.25
N ASP A 168 -8.28 -5.28 -15.03
CA ASP A 168 -9.05 -4.23 -15.71
C ASP A 168 -9.84 -3.34 -14.72
N SER A 169 -9.14 -2.34 -14.19
CA SER A 169 -9.71 -1.35 -13.28
C SER A 169 -10.81 -0.47 -13.90
N HIS A 170 -10.90 -0.36 -15.23
CA HIS A 170 -11.97 0.37 -15.91
C HIS A 170 -13.29 -0.43 -15.85
N VAL A 171 -13.25 -1.70 -16.24
CA VAL A 171 -14.39 -2.63 -16.18
C VAL A 171 -14.84 -2.88 -14.74
N GLU A 172 -13.90 -3.12 -13.83
CA GLU A 172 -14.18 -3.45 -12.43
C GLU A 172 -14.28 -2.23 -11.49
N SER A 173 -14.40 -1.02 -12.06
CA SER A 173 -14.56 0.25 -11.33
C SER A 173 -15.66 0.25 -10.25
N ARG A 174 -16.69 -0.58 -10.41
CA ARG A 174 -17.74 -0.81 -9.39
C ARG A 174 -17.26 -1.64 -8.19
N ALA A 175 -16.42 -2.66 -8.42
CA ALA A 175 -15.82 -3.48 -7.37
C ALA A 175 -14.86 -2.63 -6.52
N ILE A 176 -14.02 -1.84 -7.20
CA ILE A 176 -13.14 -0.84 -6.61
C ILE A 176 -13.97 0.14 -5.76
N SER A 177 -15.03 0.72 -6.32
CA SER A 177 -15.92 1.65 -5.60
C SER A 177 -16.58 1.06 -4.35
N GLU A 178 -16.91 -0.24 -4.34
CA GLU A 178 -17.46 -0.91 -3.15
C GLU A 178 -16.39 -1.22 -2.10
N ALA A 179 -15.23 -1.75 -2.48
CA ALA A 179 -14.11 -1.96 -1.55
C ALA A 179 -13.68 -0.65 -0.88
N ASN A 180 -13.63 0.42 -1.67
CA ASN A 180 -13.34 1.79 -1.25
C ASN A 180 -14.34 2.36 -0.23
N ILE A 181 -15.59 1.88 -0.22
CA ILE A 181 -16.61 2.23 0.78
C ILE A 181 -16.46 1.40 2.06
N MET A 182 -16.00 0.16 1.93
CA MET A 182 -15.83 -0.78 3.05
C MET A 182 -14.45 -0.68 3.73
N GLY A 183 -13.54 0.16 3.21
CA GLY A 183 -12.16 0.29 3.72
C GLY A 183 -11.25 -0.89 3.38
N ILE A 184 -11.63 -1.70 2.38
CA ILE A 184 -10.83 -2.85 1.91
C ILE A 184 -9.78 -2.30 0.91
N PRO A 185 -8.47 -2.56 1.09
CA PRO A 185 -7.44 -2.09 0.18
C PRO A 185 -7.52 -2.76 -1.18
N VAL A 186 -7.16 -2.02 -2.23
CA VAL A 186 -7.26 -2.42 -3.64
C VAL A 186 -5.88 -2.39 -4.31
N CYS A 187 -5.44 -3.56 -4.77
CA CYS A 187 -4.37 -3.69 -5.77
C CYS A 187 -5.02 -3.91 -7.15
N ALA A 188 -4.58 -3.21 -8.21
CA ALA A 188 -5.20 -3.38 -9.52
C ALA A 188 -4.23 -3.28 -10.70
N MET A 189 -4.48 -4.06 -11.76
CA MET A 189 -3.94 -3.81 -13.09
C MET A 189 -4.62 -2.59 -13.73
N VAL A 190 -3.80 -1.67 -14.24
CA VAL A 190 -4.26 -0.38 -14.79
C VAL A 190 -3.56 -0.12 -16.12
N ASP A 191 -4.27 -0.27 -17.24
CA ASP A 191 -3.80 0.20 -18.54
C ASP A 191 -3.90 1.74 -18.60
N THR A 192 -3.14 2.33 -19.51
CA THR A 192 -3.12 3.75 -19.89
C THR A 192 -4.48 4.38 -20.22
N ASN A 193 -5.53 3.60 -20.47
CA ASN A 193 -6.91 4.07 -20.67
C ASN A 193 -7.69 4.30 -19.36
N SER A 194 -7.22 3.72 -18.25
CA SER A 194 -7.98 3.56 -17.01
C SER A 194 -7.75 4.72 -16.05
N ASP A 195 -8.66 4.91 -15.09
CA ASP A 195 -8.48 5.90 -14.04
C ASP A 195 -7.78 5.27 -12.81
N PRO A 196 -6.58 5.75 -12.42
CA PRO A 196 -5.89 5.26 -11.23
C PRO A 196 -6.52 5.71 -9.90
N ASP A 197 -7.50 6.63 -9.90
CA ASP A 197 -8.07 7.17 -8.65
C ASP A 197 -8.70 6.09 -7.77
N GLY A 198 -8.20 6.00 -6.55
CA GLY A 198 -8.78 5.12 -5.54
C GLY A 198 -8.43 3.65 -5.74
N ILE A 199 -7.27 3.37 -6.32
CA ILE A 199 -6.53 2.11 -6.20
C ILE A 199 -5.35 2.38 -5.28
N ASP A 200 -5.12 1.53 -4.28
CA ASP A 200 -4.12 1.78 -3.24
C ASP A 200 -2.72 1.28 -3.67
N ILE A 201 -2.64 0.22 -4.49
CA ILE A 201 -1.43 -0.14 -5.26
C ILE A 201 -1.78 -0.35 -6.74
N ILE A 202 -1.35 0.60 -7.57
CA ILE A 202 -1.52 0.61 -9.03
C ILE A 202 -0.44 -0.26 -9.66
N ILE A 203 -0.81 -1.23 -10.50
CA ILE A 203 0.11 -2.06 -11.30
C ILE A 203 -0.05 -1.65 -12.78
N PRO A 204 0.80 -0.74 -13.31
CA PRO A 204 0.66 -0.28 -14.70
C PRO A 204 0.94 -1.42 -15.67
N SER A 205 -0.06 -1.86 -16.42
CA SER A 205 0.05 -3.08 -17.23
C SER A 205 -1.03 -3.19 -18.31
N ASN A 206 -0.70 -3.90 -19.38
CA ASN A 206 -1.65 -4.38 -20.38
C ASN A 206 -2.65 -5.38 -19.76
N ASP A 207 -3.94 -5.06 -19.78
CA ASP A 207 -5.02 -5.94 -19.30
C ASP A 207 -5.86 -6.57 -20.44
N ASP A 208 -5.45 -6.41 -21.71
CA ASP A 208 -6.04 -7.10 -22.86
C ASP A 208 -5.34 -8.43 -23.18
N THR A 209 -4.06 -8.56 -22.84
CA THR A 209 -3.24 -9.74 -23.20
C THR A 209 -3.31 -10.83 -22.14
N VAL A 210 -3.83 -12.00 -22.50
CA VAL A 210 -3.96 -13.16 -21.59
C VAL A 210 -2.65 -13.48 -20.85
N ARG A 211 -1.49 -13.44 -21.53
CA ARG A 211 -0.17 -13.68 -20.89
C ARG A 211 0.19 -12.64 -19.82
N ALA A 212 -0.12 -11.37 -20.06
CA ALA A 212 0.15 -10.29 -19.11
C ALA A 212 -0.69 -10.47 -17.84
N ILE A 213 -1.99 -10.73 -18.01
CA ILE A 213 -2.92 -11.05 -16.92
C ILE A 213 -2.45 -12.28 -16.15
N ASP A 214 -2.11 -13.36 -16.86
CA ASP A 214 -1.79 -14.65 -16.23
C ASP A 214 -0.51 -14.59 -15.40
N ILE A 215 0.49 -13.80 -15.80
CA ILE A 215 1.66 -13.52 -14.96
C ILE A 215 1.25 -12.82 -13.65
N PHE A 216 0.53 -11.70 -13.69
CA PHE A 216 0.21 -10.98 -12.46
C PHE A 216 -0.74 -11.75 -11.54
N VAL A 217 -1.74 -12.44 -12.11
CA VAL A 217 -2.69 -13.26 -11.36
C VAL A 217 -2.01 -14.50 -10.75
N SER A 218 -1.17 -15.21 -11.50
CA SER A 218 -0.44 -16.38 -10.99
C SER A 218 0.54 -16.02 -9.88
N ARG A 219 1.34 -14.96 -10.05
CA ARG A 219 2.32 -14.50 -9.06
C ARG A 219 1.65 -13.92 -7.80
N THR A 220 0.46 -13.32 -7.92
CA THR A 220 -0.33 -12.89 -6.75
C THR A 220 -0.93 -14.09 -5.98
N ALA A 221 -1.29 -15.15 -6.70
CA ALA A 221 -1.67 -16.43 -6.08
C ALA A 221 -0.45 -17.14 -5.45
N ASP A 222 0.75 -16.99 -6.00
CA ASP A 222 2.00 -17.46 -5.38
C ASP A 222 2.31 -16.71 -4.08
N ALA A 223 2.19 -15.37 -4.07
CA ALA A 223 2.28 -14.56 -2.84
C ALA A 223 1.30 -15.05 -1.76
N SER A 224 0.06 -15.34 -2.17
CA SER A 224 -0.99 -15.85 -1.29
C SER A 224 -0.61 -17.19 -0.66
N LEU A 225 0.01 -18.09 -1.44
CA LEU A 225 0.52 -19.39 -0.99
C LEU A 225 1.75 -19.26 -0.10
N ASP A 226 2.70 -18.38 -0.43
CA ASP A 226 3.92 -18.17 0.36
C ASP A 226 3.64 -17.52 1.71
N GLY A 227 2.65 -16.62 1.79
CA GLY A 227 2.15 -16.14 3.08
C GLY A 227 1.47 -17.25 3.88
N LYS A 228 0.67 -18.11 3.22
CA LYS A 228 0.06 -19.27 3.90
C LYS A 228 1.11 -20.22 4.49
N LYS A 229 2.23 -20.47 3.81
CA LYS A 229 3.35 -21.28 4.36
C LYS A 229 3.92 -20.65 5.64
N LEU A 230 4.12 -19.33 5.66
CA LEU A 230 4.61 -18.63 6.86
C LEU A 230 3.62 -18.74 8.03
N LEU A 231 2.32 -18.62 7.77
CA LEU A 231 1.28 -18.84 8.78
C LEU A 231 1.29 -20.26 9.35
N GLU A 232 1.61 -21.27 8.54
CA GLU A 232 1.69 -22.66 8.97
C GLU A 232 2.92 -22.90 9.84
N VAL A 233 4.10 -22.43 9.41
CA VAL A 233 5.34 -22.48 10.23
C VAL A 233 5.15 -21.77 11.57
N THR A 234 4.65 -20.53 11.60
CA THR A 234 4.44 -19.79 12.87
C THR A 234 3.43 -20.45 13.79
N ARG A 235 2.46 -21.22 13.27
CA ARG A 235 1.55 -22.03 14.10
C ARG A 235 2.24 -23.25 14.69
N GLU A 236 3.05 -23.96 13.90
CA GLU A 236 3.84 -25.10 14.37
C GLU A 236 4.85 -24.66 15.46
N GLU A 237 5.55 -23.54 15.25
CA GLU A 237 6.43 -22.90 16.24
C GLU A 237 5.67 -22.54 17.54
N THR A 238 4.47 -21.97 17.43
CA THR A 238 3.65 -21.59 18.60
C THR A 238 3.17 -22.82 19.38
N LEU A 239 2.74 -23.88 18.70
CA LEU A 239 2.29 -25.13 19.32
C LEU A 239 3.44 -25.83 20.04
N PHE A 240 4.60 -25.94 19.37
CA PHE A 240 5.79 -26.57 19.96
C PHE A 240 6.35 -25.80 21.17
N ALA A 241 6.21 -24.46 21.19
CA ALA A 241 6.51 -23.64 22.36
C ALA A 241 5.53 -23.91 23.53
N GLN A 242 4.24 -24.11 23.22
CA GLN A 242 3.23 -24.46 24.24
C GLN A 242 3.48 -25.85 24.84
N GLU A 243 3.72 -26.88 24.01
CA GLU A 243 4.03 -28.24 24.46
C GLU A 243 5.28 -28.30 25.36
N LYS A 244 6.31 -27.50 25.03
CA LYS A 244 7.50 -27.35 25.89
C LYS A 244 7.23 -26.64 27.20
N SER A 245 6.33 -25.65 27.24
CA SER A 245 5.94 -25.01 28.50
C SER A 245 5.16 -25.94 29.44
N SER A 246 4.48 -26.96 28.90
CA SER A 246 3.73 -27.96 29.69
C SER A 246 4.55 -29.18 30.12
N THR A 247 5.88 -29.20 29.93
CA THR A 247 6.73 -30.37 30.20
C THR A 247 7.91 -30.08 31.16
N THR A 248 7.83 -28.99 31.93
CA THR A 248 8.89 -28.58 32.89
C THR A 248 8.41 -28.38 34.34
N ASP A 249 7.15 -28.66 34.66
CA ASP A 249 6.60 -28.55 36.03
C ASP A 249 6.73 -29.86 36.82
N ASP A 250 7.95 -30.24 37.21
CA ASP A 250 8.16 -31.24 38.29
C ASP A 250 9.56 -31.09 38.94
N ALA A 251 9.62 -31.11 40.28
CA ALA A 251 10.80 -30.86 41.16
C ALA A 251 11.48 -29.46 41.02
N LEU A 252 11.89 -28.73 42.08
CA LEU A 252 11.94 -28.92 43.55
C LEU A 252 11.80 -27.51 44.25
N PRO A 253 11.88 -27.32 45.59
CA PRO A 253 10.86 -26.56 46.33
C PRO A 253 11.25 -25.11 46.74
N ALA A 254 10.33 -24.47 47.49
CA ALA A 254 10.33 -23.06 47.85
C ALA A 254 11.19 -22.67 49.08
N GLU A 255 11.47 -21.36 49.18
CA GLU A 255 11.51 -20.62 50.45
C GLU A 255 10.48 -19.47 50.39
N GLU A 256 10.02 -19.00 51.55
CA GLU A 256 8.87 -18.09 51.70
C GLU A 256 9.29 -16.64 51.98
N SER A 257 8.46 -15.65 51.57
CA SER A 257 8.10 -14.49 52.41
C SER A 257 7.06 -13.54 51.78
N ASP A 258 5.79 -13.90 51.94
CA ASP A 258 4.68 -13.01 52.38
C ASP A 258 4.24 -11.76 51.55
N PRO A 259 3.03 -11.21 51.78
CA PRO A 259 2.15 -10.96 50.63
C PRO A 259 1.49 -9.58 50.56
N ALA A 260 1.39 -9.03 49.34
CA ALA A 260 0.56 -7.85 49.08
C ALA A 260 -0.26 -7.97 47.77
N THR A 261 -1.58 -7.89 47.92
CA THR A 261 -2.53 -7.44 46.89
C THR A 261 -2.61 -8.26 45.59
N ALA A 262 -3.00 -9.53 45.70
CA ALA A 262 -3.70 -10.21 44.62
C ALA A 262 -5.15 -9.68 44.51
N GLN A 263 -5.47 -8.88 43.49
CA GLN A 263 -6.87 -8.73 43.05
C GLN A 263 -7.04 -8.29 41.57
N GLN A 264 -7.54 -9.24 40.77
CA GLN A 264 -8.33 -9.07 39.55
C GLN A 264 -7.73 -8.31 38.34
N LYS A 265 -7.42 -9.08 37.27
CA LYS A 265 -8.39 -9.24 36.15
C LYS A 265 -8.06 -10.37 35.19
N ASN A 266 -9.01 -11.29 35.02
CA ASN A 266 -9.15 -12.10 33.82
C ASN A 266 -9.73 -11.24 32.68
N ILE A 267 -8.98 -11.01 31.61
CA ILE A 267 -9.52 -10.73 30.27
C ILE A 267 -8.64 -11.47 29.25
N ALA A 268 -9.26 -12.23 28.35
CA ALA A 268 -8.58 -13.02 27.32
C ALA A 268 -7.88 -12.12 26.25
N PRO A 269 -6.81 -12.60 25.59
CA PRO A 269 -6.06 -11.80 24.62
C PRO A 269 -6.90 -11.46 23.37
N ALA A 270 -7.07 -10.17 23.10
CA ALA A 270 -7.78 -9.68 21.93
C ALA A 270 -6.90 -9.71 20.68
N THR A 271 -7.25 -10.57 19.72
CA THR A 271 -6.59 -10.69 18.41
C THR A 271 -6.75 -9.40 17.59
N THR A 272 -5.70 -8.57 17.57
CA THR A 272 -5.71 -7.28 16.88
C THR A 272 -5.17 -7.41 15.46
N SER A 273 -6.06 -7.43 14.46
CA SER A 273 -5.68 -7.50 13.04
C SER A 273 -5.01 -6.20 12.56
N PRO A 274 -3.83 -6.26 11.92
CA PRO A 274 -3.11 -5.06 11.48
C PRO A 274 -3.61 -4.55 10.11
N ASN A 275 -4.76 -3.87 10.07
CA ASN A 275 -5.12 -3.08 8.88
C ASN A 275 -6.15 -1.97 9.16
N GLN A 276 -5.68 -0.73 9.41
CA GLN A 276 -6.56 0.45 9.37
C GLN A 276 -5.79 1.78 9.20
N LYS A 277 -5.19 2.03 8.02
CA LYS A 277 -4.78 3.39 7.63
C LYS A 277 -4.57 3.62 6.13
N LEU A 278 -5.66 3.64 5.36
CA LEU A 278 -5.74 4.50 4.17
C LEU A 278 -7.20 4.92 3.92
N ARG A 279 -7.38 6.08 3.26
CA ARG A 279 -8.65 6.70 2.76
C ARG A 279 -9.37 7.70 3.67
N LEU A 280 -9.05 8.97 3.44
CA LEU A 280 -9.90 10.12 3.77
C LEU A 280 -10.68 10.58 2.51
N ARG A 281 -11.97 10.24 2.37
CA ARG A 281 -12.89 11.09 1.58
C ARG A 281 -14.38 10.94 1.96
N VAL A 282 -14.90 12.04 2.51
CA VAL A 282 -16.27 12.57 2.42
C VAL A 282 -17.40 11.61 2.01
N LYS A 283 -18.33 11.36 2.93
CA LYS A 283 -19.76 11.16 2.60
C LYS A 283 -20.60 12.24 3.28
N SER A 284 -21.46 12.88 2.50
CA SER A 284 -22.48 13.82 2.96
C SER A 284 -23.75 13.06 3.34
N ASN A 285 -24.15 13.09 4.61
CA ASN A 285 -25.47 12.62 5.01
C ASN A 285 -26.49 13.76 4.92
N SER A 286 -27.40 13.65 3.95
CA SER A 286 -28.73 14.26 4.05
C SER A 286 -29.59 13.43 4.99
N THR A 287 -30.16 14.02 6.03
CA THR A 287 -31.14 13.35 6.89
C THR A 287 -32.17 14.35 7.38
N THR A 288 -33.31 14.40 6.69
CA THR A 288 -34.51 15.11 7.15
C THR A 288 -35.21 14.25 8.20
N PRO A 289 -35.64 14.78 9.35
CA PRO A 289 -36.35 14.00 10.36
C PRO A 289 -37.79 13.68 9.94
N ALA A 290 -38.30 12.53 10.38
CA ALA A 290 -39.71 12.19 10.27
C ALA A 290 -40.47 12.68 11.53
N PRO A 291 -41.67 13.28 11.40
CA PRO A 291 -42.52 13.65 12.54
C PRO A 291 -43.37 12.46 13.03
N THR A 292 -43.79 12.51 14.29
CA THR A 292 -44.58 11.47 14.97
C THR A 292 -46.09 11.60 14.66
N ASN A 293 -46.81 10.49 14.72
CA ASN A 293 -48.27 10.44 14.52
C ASN A 293 -49.06 11.26 15.56
N THR A 294 -50.19 11.80 15.13
CA THR A 294 -51.40 11.98 15.96
C THR A 294 -52.62 11.76 15.07
N ALA A 295 -53.63 11.05 15.57
CA ALA A 295 -54.77 10.60 14.76
C ALA A 295 -56.03 11.42 15.00
N THR A 296 -56.85 11.62 13.97
CA THR A 296 -58.27 11.99 14.08
C THR A 296 -59.02 11.45 12.86
N GLN A 297 -60.24 10.95 13.06
CA GLN A 297 -61.10 10.40 12.01
C GLN A 297 -62.05 11.47 11.45
N LYS A 298 -62.38 11.42 10.15
CA LYS A 298 -63.78 11.42 9.67
C LYS A 298 -63.94 11.18 8.16
N GLN A 299 -64.80 10.19 7.87
CA GLN A 299 -65.80 9.99 6.80
C GLN A 299 -65.93 10.92 5.57
N ALA A 300 -66.62 10.35 4.55
CA ALA A 300 -67.40 11.00 3.48
C ALA A 300 -66.64 11.59 2.26
N THR A 301 -67.15 11.56 1.01
CA THR A 301 -67.87 10.53 0.20
C THR A 301 -67.95 11.00 -1.27
N GLN A 302 -68.33 10.10 -2.19
CA GLN A 302 -68.93 10.36 -3.53
C GLN A 302 -68.08 10.94 -4.69
N ASN A 303 -67.96 10.10 -5.72
CA ASN A 303 -68.36 10.32 -7.12
C ASN A 303 -67.94 11.60 -7.89
N ARG A 304 -67.27 11.38 -9.03
CA ARG A 304 -67.97 11.44 -10.33
C ARG A 304 -67.23 10.71 -11.47
N THR A 305 -68.01 10.16 -12.40
CA THR A 305 -67.59 9.57 -13.66
C THR A 305 -67.80 10.54 -14.82
N ALA A 306 -66.96 10.46 -15.86
CA ALA A 306 -67.27 10.89 -17.23
C ALA A 306 -66.27 10.29 -18.23
N THR A 307 -66.71 10.07 -19.48
CA THR A 307 -65.97 9.36 -20.55
C THR A 307 -65.88 10.23 -21.80
N SER A 308 -64.81 10.15 -22.59
CA SER A 308 -64.85 10.43 -24.04
C SER A 308 -63.62 9.95 -24.83
N GLN A 309 -63.77 9.78 -26.15
CA GLN A 309 -62.78 9.29 -27.11
C GLN A 309 -62.84 10.07 -28.44
N LYS A 310 -61.68 10.29 -29.10
CA LYS A 310 -61.37 10.37 -30.57
C LYS A 310 -60.00 11.08 -30.74
N LYS A 311 -59.06 10.64 -31.61
CA LYS A 311 -58.98 10.71 -33.10
C LYS A 311 -59.03 12.17 -33.61
N SER A 312 -58.19 12.63 -34.56
CA SER A 312 -57.35 11.94 -35.58
C SER A 312 -56.12 12.75 -36.08
N LYS A 313 -55.32 12.15 -36.99
CA LYS A 313 -54.22 12.74 -37.81
C LYS A 313 -54.73 13.75 -38.88
N PRO A 314 -53.84 14.55 -39.52
CA PRO A 314 -53.15 14.17 -40.78
C PRO A 314 -51.61 13.94 -40.60
N ILE A 315 -50.74 13.46 -41.52
CA ILE A 315 -50.75 13.09 -42.97
C ILE A 315 -50.26 14.23 -43.93
N ASP A 316 -49.37 14.04 -44.92
CA ASP A 316 -48.56 12.85 -45.30
C ASP A 316 -47.03 13.02 -45.02
N SER A 317 -46.01 13.02 -45.90
CA SER A 317 -45.84 12.89 -47.37
C SER A 317 -44.48 12.25 -47.74
N THR A 318 -44.27 11.82 -49.00
CA THR A 318 -43.12 10.96 -49.42
C THR A 318 -42.63 11.22 -50.86
N PRO A 319 -41.60 10.47 -51.34
CA PRO A 319 -41.89 9.38 -52.30
C PRO A 319 -41.18 8.01 -52.08
N LYS A 320 -40.17 7.63 -52.89
CA LYS A 320 -39.83 6.21 -53.26
C LYS A 320 -38.29 5.95 -53.28
N SER A 321 -37.70 4.74 -53.21
CA SER A 321 -38.02 3.36 -53.70
C SER A 321 -37.77 3.15 -55.22
N PRO A 322 -37.37 1.93 -55.71
CA PRO A 322 -37.80 0.59 -55.24
C PRO A 322 -36.73 -0.55 -55.17
N SER A 323 -37.21 -1.79 -54.95
CA SER A 323 -36.53 -3.02 -54.45
C SER A 323 -36.19 -4.12 -55.47
N GLN A 324 -35.36 -5.13 -55.07
CA GLN A 324 -35.55 -6.62 -55.16
C GLN A 324 -34.30 -7.36 -54.59
N LYS A 325 -34.35 -8.46 -53.78
CA LYS A 325 -34.61 -9.92 -54.04
C LYS A 325 -33.56 -10.58 -55.00
N THR A 326 -32.97 -11.78 -54.82
CA THR A 326 -33.26 -13.04 -54.04
C THR A 326 -32.01 -13.87 -53.59
N SER A 327 -32.23 -14.90 -52.73
CA SER A 327 -31.63 -16.28 -52.69
C SER A 327 -30.12 -16.62 -52.52
N THR A 328 -29.85 -17.61 -51.65
CA THR A 328 -28.64 -18.46 -51.42
C THR A 328 -28.67 -19.80 -52.21
N PRO A 329 -27.70 -20.78 -52.12
CA PRO A 329 -26.27 -20.85 -51.68
C PRO A 329 -25.38 -21.46 -52.83
N PRO A 330 -24.30 -22.29 -52.66
CA PRO A 330 -23.29 -22.52 -51.60
C PRO A 330 -21.82 -22.32 -52.10
N ALA A 331 -20.80 -22.89 -51.42
CA ALA A 331 -19.37 -22.77 -51.75
C ALA A 331 -18.76 -24.02 -52.44
N PRO A 332 -17.55 -23.90 -53.03
CA PRO A 332 -16.54 -24.96 -52.93
C PRO A 332 -15.08 -24.48 -52.67
N ASN A 333 -14.19 -25.46 -52.49
CA ASN A 333 -12.74 -25.34 -52.20
C ASN A 333 -11.91 -24.47 -53.17
N THR A 334 -10.75 -23.99 -52.69
CA THR A 334 -9.53 -23.88 -53.52
C THR A 334 -8.27 -24.10 -52.67
N GLN A 335 -7.17 -24.55 -53.29
CA GLN A 335 -5.98 -25.08 -52.60
C GLN A 335 -4.81 -24.08 -52.49
N THR A 336 -3.86 -24.42 -51.64
CA THR A 336 -2.52 -23.82 -51.48
C THR A 336 -1.73 -23.71 -52.79
N LYS A 337 -0.95 -22.63 -52.92
CA LYS A 337 0.32 -22.62 -53.67
C LYS A 337 1.37 -21.78 -52.92
N GLU A 338 2.61 -22.26 -52.95
CA GLU A 338 3.77 -21.67 -52.26
C GLU A 338 4.61 -20.82 -53.24
N HIS A 339 5.49 -19.97 -52.70
CA HIS A 339 6.55 -19.31 -53.47
C HIS A 339 7.85 -20.14 -53.42
N PRO A 340 8.51 -20.41 -54.55
CA PRO A 340 9.69 -21.27 -54.59
C PRO A 340 10.99 -20.55 -54.20
N ALA A 341 11.91 -21.27 -53.55
CA ALA A 341 13.28 -20.84 -53.29
C ALA A 341 14.21 -21.07 -54.50
N LYS A 342 15.39 -20.42 -54.51
CA LYS A 342 16.50 -20.71 -55.44
C LYS A 342 17.61 -21.54 -54.78
N PRO A 343 18.40 -22.33 -55.55
CA PRO A 343 19.10 -23.51 -55.02
C PRO A 343 20.61 -23.35 -54.80
N LEU A 344 21.21 -24.35 -54.14
CA LEU A 344 22.66 -24.59 -54.05
C LEU A 344 23.21 -25.25 -55.34
N PRO A 345 24.50 -25.09 -55.66
CA PRO A 345 25.22 -25.88 -56.67
C PRO A 345 26.10 -27.00 -56.05
N GLN A 346 26.25 -28.11 -56.77
CA GLN A 346 27.10 -29.28 -56.44
C GLN A 346 27.52 -30.03 -57.73
N SER A 347 28.62 -30.79 -57.83
CA SER A 347 29.89 -30.78 -57.06
C SER A 347 30.92 -31.73 -57.72
N SER A 348 32.09 -31.24 -58.13
CA SER A 348 33.22 -32.02 -58.67
C SER A 348 34.55 -31.24 -58.49
N ASP A 349 35.76 -31.82 -58.47
CA ASP A 349 36.14 -33.25 -58.57
C ASP A 349 37.39 -33.58 -57.72
N ARG A 350 37.83 -34.85 -57.74
CA ARG A 350 38.90 -35.42 -56.88
C ARG A 350 40.34 -35.13 -57.35
N LYS A 351 41.24 -34.86 -56.39
CA LYS A 351 42.53 -35.57 -56.21
C LYS A 351 43.17 -35.25 -54.86
N ALA A 352 44.21 -35.98 -54.46
CA ALA A 352 44.70 -36.05 -53.08
C ALA A 352 46.23 -35.87 -52.96
N SER A 353 46.70 -35.38 -51.82
CA SER A 353 47.95 -35.86 -51.18
C SER A 353 48.20 -35.35 -49.74
N GLN A 354 48.63 -36.28 -48.90
CA GLN A 354 49.59 -36.18 -47.78
C GLN A 354 49.37 -35.22 -46.59
N LYS A 355 49.68 -35.74 -45.39
CA LYS A 355 49.83 -35.00 -44.13
C LYS A 355 51.27 -34.48 -44.00
N ASN A 356 51.47 -33.39 -43.27
CA ASN A 356 52.71 -33.14 -42.50
C ASN A 356 52.41 -32.28 -41.24
N PRO A 357 53.24 -32.33 -40.20
CA PRO A 357 52.95 -31.73 -38.88
C PRO A 357 53.24 -30.21 -38.81
N PRO A 358 52.70 -29.49 -37.81
CA PRO A 358 52.92 -28.05 -37.65
C PRO A 358 54.32 -27.72 -37.10
N PRO A 359 54.97 -26.62 -37.54
CA PRO A 359 56.25 -26.18 -37.03
C PRO A 359 56.13 -25.52 -35.64
N GLN A 360 57.19 -25.69 -34.84
CA GLN A 360 57.33 -25.06 -33.51
C GLN A 360 57.55 -23.54 -33.63
N LYS A 361 57.15 -22.79 -32.60
CA LYS A 361 57.48 -21.36 -32.44
C LYS A 361 58.53 -21.17 -31.35
N THR A 362 59.65 -20.55 -31.68
CA THR A 362 60.59 -19.97 -30.72
C THR A 362 60.14 -18.55 -30.31
N PRO A 363 60.43 -18.08 -29.08
CA PRO A 363 59.99 -16.78 -28.60
C PRO A 363 61.06 -15.68 -28.71
N PRO A 364 60.70 -14.43 -29.05
CA PRO A 364 61.46 -13.25 -28.68
C PRO A 364 61.06 -12.76 -27.28
N SER A 365 62.01 -12.20 -26.53
CA SER A 365 61.80 -11.62 -25.20
C SER A 365 61.80 -10.09 -25.27
N GLN A 366 60.88 -9.42 -24.56
CA GLN A 366 61.23 -8.54 -23.43
C GLN A 366 60.01 -7.79 -22.82
N THR A 367 60.08 -7.62 -21.50
CA THR A 367 59.44 -6.58 -20.66
C THR A 367 57.98 -6.16 -20.94
N THR A 368 57.06 -6.70 -20.15
CA THR A 368 55.99 -5.90 -19.50
C THR A 368 56.13 -6.02 -17.97
N PRO A 369 55.90 -4.95 -17.19
CA PRO A 369 55.98 -5.03 -15.73
C PRO A 369 54.79 -5.82 -15.18
N GLN A 370 55.05 -6.80 -14.30
CA GLN A 370 53.98 -7.54 -13.64
C GLN A 370 53.19 -6.64 -12.66
N PRO A 371 51.85 -6.71 -12.62
CA PRO A 371 51.08 -6.11 -11.54
C PRO A 371 51.36 -6.86 -10.21
N ALA A 372 51.49 -6.13 -9.11
CA ALA A 372 51.76 -6.71 -7.80
C ALA A 372 50.66 -7.73 -7.41
N ASN A 373 51.07 -8.96 -7.07
CA ASN A 373 50.16 -10.07 -6.82
C ASN A 373 49.54 -9.99 -5.41
N VAL A 374 48.50 -9.15 -5.27
CA VAL A 374 47.76 -8.94 -4.01
C VAL A 374 47.17 -10.26 -3.51
N SER A 375 47.62 -10.74 -2.36
CA SER A 375 47.17 -12.02 -1.79
C SER A 375 45.69 -11.97 -1.38
N ALA A 376 44.99 -13.09 -1.53
CA ALA A 376 43.57 -13.19 -1.18
C ALA A 376 43.32 -12.94 0.32
N GLN A 377 44.28 -13.30 1.18
CA GLN A 377 44.24 -12.99 2.60
C GLN A 377 44.31 -11.49 2.87
N LEU A 378 45.18 -10.74 2.19
CA LEU A 378 45.29 -9.28 2.34
C LEU A 378 43.99 -8.57 1.92
N VAL A 379 43.33 -9.06 0.85
CA VAL A 379 42.00 -8.59 0.43
C VAL A 379 40.94 -8.89 1.49
N LYS A 380 40.97 -10.09 2.09
CA LYS A 380 40.05 -10.46 3.16
C LYS A 380 40.24 -9.57 4.40
N GLU A 381 41.47 -9.39 4.86
CA GLU A 381 41.79 -8.53 6.01
C GLU A 381 41.34 -7.08 5.79
N LEU A 382 41.59 -6.50 4.61
CA LEU A 382 41.10 -5.16 4.29
C LEU A 382 39.56 -5.10 4.24
N ARG A 383 38.90 -6.14 3.73
CA ARG A 383 37.43 -6.25 3.74
C ARG A 383 36.88 -6.38 5.15
N ASP A 384 37.50 -7.18 6.00
CA ASP A 384 37.04 -7.40 7.37
C ASP A 384 37.18 -6.10 8.21
N ILE A 385 38.19 -5.25 7.91
CA ILE A 385 38.37 -3.91 8.50
C ILE A 385 37.40 -2.86 7.90
N THR A 386 37.29 -2.77 6.58
CA THR A 386 36.56 -1.67 5.90
C THR A 386 35.09 -1.98 5.57
N GLN A 387 34.69 -3.25 5.66
CA GLN A 387 33.39 -3.79 5.24
C GLN A 387 33.03 -3.54 3.76
N ALA A 388 33.99 -3.09 2.95
CA ALA A 388 33.79 -2.79 1.53
C ALA A 388 33.69 -4.06 0.66
N GLY A 389 33.33 -3.86 -0.62
CA GLY A 389 33.17 -4.95 -1.59
C GLY A 389 34.50 -5.67 -1.85
N MET A 390 34.48 -7.01 -1.94
CA MET A 390 35.71 -7.82 -2.11
C MET A 390 36.55 -7.40 -3.34
N MET A 391 35.89 -7.06 -4.45
CA MET A 391 36.56 -6.57 -5.66
C MET A 391 37.09 -5.14 -5.52
N GLU A 392 36.45 -4.28 -4.73
CA GLU A 392 36.93 -2.93 -4.42
C GLU A 392 38.13 -2.98 -3.48
N CYS A 393 38.10 -3.84 -2.45
CA CYS A 393 39.26 -4.08 -1.58
C CYS A 393 40.47 -4.57 -2.39
N LYS A 394 40.24 -5.51 -3.33
CA LYS A 394 41.30 -5.97 -4.25
C LYS A 394 41.82 -4.84 -5.14
N ALA A 395 40.93 -4.07 -5.78
CA ALA A 395 41.32 -2.96 -6.64
C ALA A 395 42.06 -1.83 -5.89
N ALA A 396 41.64 -1.52 -4.67
CA ALA A 396 42.30 -0.54 -3.81
C ALA A 396 43.70 -1.00 -3.38
N LEU A 397 43.86 -2.27 -2.98
CA LEU A 397 45.18 -2.85 -2.70
C LEU A 397 46.08 -2.92 -3.94
N THR A 398 45.54 -3.21 -5.12
CA THR A 398 46.32 -3.17 -6.37
C THR A 398 46.78 -1.74 -6.67
N GLN A 399 45.92 -0.74 -6.50
CA GLN A 399 46.27 0.67 -6.68
C GLN A 399 47.29 1.17 -5.63
N ALA A 400 47.14 0.75 -4.37
CA ALA A 400 48.05 1.02 -3.25
C ALA A 400 49.32 0.14 -3.24
N LYS A 401 49.53 -0.71 -4.26
CA LYS A 401 50.66 -1.67 -4.37
C LYS A 401 50.82 -2.58 -3.13
N GLY A 402 49.72 -2.90 -2.45
CA GLY A 402 49.68 -3.71 -1.23
C GLY A 402 49.74 -2.95 0.10
N ASN A 403 49.94 -1.62 0.10
CA ASN A 403 49.86 -0.81 1.31
C ASN A 403 48.40 -0.78 1.83
N LYS A 404 48.20 -1.17 3.10
CA LYS A 404 46.86 -1.22 3.73
C LYS A 404 46.27 0.16 3.97
N ASP A 405 47.03 1.08 4.54
CA ASP A 405 46.53 2.40 4.96
C ASP A 405 46.17 3.28 3.75
N GLU A 406 46.99 3.22 2.70
CA GLU A 406 46.69 3.91 1.44
C GLU A 406 45.51 3.26 0.70
N ALA A 407 45.34 1.94 0.79
CA ALA A 407 44.13 1.28 0.28
C ALA A 407 42.87 1.69 1.06
N ILE A 408 42.96 1.92 2.37
CA ILE A 408 41.86 2.48 3.19
C ILE A 408 41.53 3.90 2.73
N ARG A 409 42.52 4.76 2.48
CA ARG A 409 42.31 6.12 1.94
C ARG A 409 41.62 6.09 0.57
N ILE A 410 42.10 5.25 -0.34
CA ILE A 410 41.50 5.05 -1.68
C ILE A 410 40.06 4.51 -1.61
N LEU A 411 39.75 3.65 -0.63
CA LEU A 411 38.37 3.19 -0.40
C LEU A 411 37.46 4.30 0.13
N LYS A 412 37.93 5.13 1.07
CA LYS A 412 37.16 6.28 1.57
C LYS A 412 36.86 7.31 0.48
N GLU A 413 37.86 7.66 -0.33
CA GLU A 413 37.71 8.57 -1.48
C GLU A 413 36.67 8.03 -2.49
N LYS A 414 36.77 6.75 -2.85
CA LYS A 414 35.80 6.09 -3.74
C LYS A 414 34.41 5.92 -3.09
N GLY A 415 34.35 5.81 -1.77
CA GLY A 415 33.11 5.79 -0.99
C GLY A 415 32.34 7.09 -1.12
N MET A 416 33.02 8.24 -0.95
CA MET A 416 32.42 9.56 -1.14
C MET A 416 31.90 9.73 -2.58
N LEU A 417 32.74 9.40 -3.59
CA LEU A 417 32.35 9.45 -5.00
C LEU A 417 31.20 8.47 -5.36
N LEU A 418 31.04 7.37 -4.64
CA LEU A 418 29.91 6.45 -4.78
C LEU A 418 28.65 7.04 -4.13
N ALA A 419 28.79 7.64 -2.95
CA ALA A 419 27.69 8.31 -2.24
C ALA A 419 27.13 9.48 -3.04
N GLU A 420 27.98 10.33 -3.63
CA GLU A 420 27.56 11.40 -4.56
C GLU A 420 26.76 10.85 -5.75
N LYS A 421 27.29 9.83 -6.43
CA LYS A 421 26.63 9.19 -7.59
C LYS A 421 25.31 8.52 -7.22
N LYS A 422 25.22 7.95 -6.01
CA LYS A 422 24.00 7.36 -5.47
C LYS A 422 22.98 8.43 -5.10
N ASN A 423 23.40 9.51 -4.43
CA ASN A 423 22.57 10.65 -4.07
C ASN A 423 21.95 11.32 -5.29
N ALA A 424 22.65 11.34 -6.42
CA ALA A 424 22.14 11.81 -7.73
C ALA A 424 21.11 10.88 -8.41
N SER A 425 20.71 9.75 -7.78
CA SER A 425 19.79 8.76 -8.36
C SER A 425 18.70 8.32 -7.39
N ARG A 426 17.47 8.16 -7.88
CA ARG A 426 16.25 7.73 -7.16
C ARG A 426 15.85 8.59 -5.95
N ASP A 427 14.61 8.42 -5.53
CA ASP A 427 14.02 9.16 -4.40
C ASP A 427 14.10 8.27 -3.14
N ALA A 428 14.65 8.83 -2.05
CA ALA A 428 14.80 8.13 -0.79
C ALA A 428 13.57 8.38 0.08
N ASN A 429 12.55 7.56 -0.09
CA ASN A 429 11.22 7.76 0.53
C ASN A 429 10.96 6.81 1.71
N GLU A 430 11.81 5.79 1.88
CA GLU A 430 11.81 4.90 3.05
C GLU A 430 12.77 5.42 4.13
N GLY A 431 13.02 4.65 5.19
CA GLY A 431 13.90 5.06 6.31
C GLY A 431 13.24 5.01 7.69
N ILE A 432 13.85 5.67 8.69
CA ILE A 432 13.38 5.71 10.09
C ILE A 432 13.60 7.10 10.72
N ILE A 433 12.86 7.41 11.78
CA ILE A 433 13.07 8.58 12.63
C ILE A 433 13.63 8.13 13.99
N PHE A 434 14.64 8.85 14.47
CA PHE A 434 15.18 8.68 15.83
C PHE A 434 14.94 9.95 16.66
N ILE A 435 14.67 9.76 17.95
CA ILE A 435 14.46 10.84 18.93
C ILE A 435 15.48 10.64 20.05
N ALA A 436 16.14 11.73 20.46
CA ALA A 436 17.06 11.75 21.60
C ALA A 436 16.72 12.94 22.50
N GLN A 437 16.85 12.75 23.81
CA GLN A 437 16.46 13.75 24.82
C GLN A 437 17.52 13.84 25.92
N SER A 438 17.84 15.07 26.32
CA SER A 438 18.62 15.43 27.50
C SER A 438 17.76 16.27 28.45
N SER A 439 18.33 16.68 29.58
CA SER A 439 17.74 17.71 30.44
C SER A 439 17.51 19.03 29.70
N THR A 440 18.43 19.42 28.82
CA THR A 440 18.44 20.74 28.15
C THR A 440 17.75 20.78 26.78
N ARG A 441 17.55 19.64 26.11
CA ARG A 441 17.11 19.59 24.71
C ARG A 441 16.39 18.29 24.38
N THR A 442 15.43 18.34 23.45
CA THR A 442 14.98 17.18 22.67
C THR A 442 15.31 17.39 21.19
N VAL A 443 15.82 16.37 20.52
CA VAL A 443 16.00 16.36 19.06
C VAL A 443 15.26 15.19 18.42
N ALA A 444 14.79 15.38 17.19
CA ALA A 444 14.37 14.29 16.33
C ALA A 444 15.04 14.44 14.96
N VAL A 445 15.52 13.34 14.39
CA VAL A 445 16.15 13.29 13.06
C VAL A 445 15.50 12.21 12.21
N GLN A 446 14.99 12.61 11.04
CA GLN A 446 14.55 11.71 9.99
C GLN A 446 15.77 11.28 9.17
N CYS A 447 15.96 9.98 8.98
CA CYS A 447 16.96 9.46 8.06
C CYS A 447 16.29 8.53 7.05
N LEU A 448 16.53 8.82 5.78
CA LEU A 448 15.84 8.26 4.63
C LEU A 448 16.71 7.25 3.88
N SER A 449 16.07 6.28 3.21
CA SER A 449 16.67 5.22 2.40
C SER A 449 15.86 4.95 1.12
N GLU A 450 16.42 4.25 0.12
CA GLU A 450 15.64 3.84 -1.07
C GLU A 450 14.65 2.71 -0.73
N THR A 451 15.01 1.80 0.20
CA THR A 451 14.21 0.62 0.55
C THR A 451 13.91 0.50 2.05
N ASP A 452 12.85 -0.22 2.37
CA ASP A 452 12.47 -0.56 3.74
C ASP A 452 13.37 -1.65 4.34
N PHE A 453 14.04 -2.46 3.50
CA PHE A 453 15.07 -3.42 3.91
C PHE A 453 16.27 -2.71 4.57
N VAL A 454 16.77 -1.63 3.98
CA VAL A 454 17.81 -0.79 4.60
C VAL A 454 17.27 -0.11 5.86
N ALA A 455 16.04 0.41 5.85
CA ALA A 455 15.40 0.98 7.03
C ALA A 455 15.29 0.01 8.23
N LYS A 456 15.23 -1.30 7.95
CA LYS A 456 15.17 -2.38 8.94
C LYS A 456 16.55 -2.93 9.36
N ASN A 457 17.63 -2.55 8.68
CA ASN A 457 18.99 -3.07 8.91
C ASN A 457 19.61 -2.53 10.22
N GLU A 458 20.33 -3.37 10.97
CA GLU A 458 20.95 -2.98 12.25
C GLU A 458 22.10 -1.98 12.10
N ASP A 459 22.87 -2.03 11.01
CA ASP A 459 23.89 -1.00 10.72
C ASP A 459 23.25 0.36 10.49
N PHE A 460 22.13 0.40 9.76
CA PHE A 460 21.38 1.63 9.51
C PHE A 460 20.77 2.17 10.79
N LYS A 461 20.09 1.33 11.60
CA LYS A 461 19.57 1.72 12.92
C LYS A 461 20.67 2.27 13.84
N THR A 462 21.84 1.63 13.83
CA THR A 462 23.01 2.05 14.63
C THR A 462 23.53 3.40 14.15
N PHE A 463 23.70 3.59 12.84
CA PHE A 463 24.07 4.88 12.25
C PHE A 463 23.10 6.00 12.63
N VAL A 464 21.78 5.81 12.48
CA VAL A 464 20.78 6.85 12.81
C VAL A 464 20.73 7.13 14.32
N LYS A 465 20.92 6.10 15.17
CA LYS A 465 21.06 6.27 16.62
C LYS A 465 22.29 7.11 16.98
N THR A 466 23.46 6.84 16.39
CA THR A 466 24.68 7.62 16.60
C THR A 466 24.50 9.05 16.13
N LEU A 467 24.00 9.25 14.90
CA LEU A 467 23.70 10.55 14.32
C LEU A 467 22.79 11.40 15.23
N GLY A 468 21.70 10.82 15.73
CA GLY A 468 20.78 11.52 16.63
C GLY A 468 21.36 11.78 18.03
N THR A 469 22.24 10.92 18.52
CA THR A 469 22.94 11.11 19.82
C THR A 469 23.97 12.24 19.72
N GLU A 470 24.75 12.29 18.64
CA GLU A 470 25.66 13.41 18.39
C GLU A 470 24.93 14.72 18.05
N PHE A 471 23.81 14.66 17.34
CA PHE A 471 22.96 15.84 17.09
C PHE A 471 22.37 16.43 18.38
N LEU A 472 21.98 15.60 19.35
CA LEU A 472 21.55 16.08 20.67
C LEU A 472 22.66 16.89 21.35
N ALA A 473 23.88 16.36 21.36
CA ALA A 473 25.04 16.97 22.02
C ALA A 473 25.58 18.21 21.27
N LYS A 474 25.87 18.08 19.98
CA LYS A 474 26.52 19.11 19.14
C LYS A 474 25.53 20.16 18.59
N GLY A 475 24.23 19.89 18.56
CA GLY A 475 23.20 20.83 18.10
C GLY A 475 23.08 20.94 16.57
N LYS A 476 22.25 21.87 16.09
CA LYS A 476 21.78 21.91 14.69
C LYS A 476 22.88 22.08 13.62
N THR A 477 23.98 22.75 13.95
CA THR A 477 25.15 22.91 13.05
C THR A 477 25.87 21.60 12.74
N PHE A 478 25.68 20.55 13.54
CA PHE A 478 26.28 19.24 13.32
C PHE A 478 25.76 18.53 12.06
N LEU A 479 24.46 18.62 11.78
CA LEU A 479 23.84 17.95 10.63
C LEU A 479 24.38 18.45 9.27
N THR A 480 25.10 19.57 9.27
CA THR A 480 25.79 20.18 8.12
C THR A 480 27.32 20.08 8.20
N SER A 481 27.87 19.25 9.10
CA SER A 481 29.32 19.10 9.29
C SER A 481 29.94 18.02 8.41
N ASN A 482 31.26 18.13 8.18
CA ASN A 482 32.04 17.12 7.47
C ASN A 482 32.02 15.74 8.18
N ASP A 483 31.85 15.70 9.52
CA ASP A 483 31.64 14.46 10.29
C ASP A 483 30.44 13.69 9.72
N VAL A 484 29.33 14.39 9.48
CA VAL A 484 28.07 13.82 8.98
C VAL A 484 28.19 13.42 7.52
N THR A 485 28.88 14.20 6.67
CA THR A 485 29.22 13.78 5.30
C THR A 485 30.06 12.49 5.30
N THR A 486 31.01 12.36 6.23
CA THR A 486 31.86 11.16 6.36
C THR A 486 31.04 9.96 6.82
N MET A 487 30.22 10.09 7.86
CA MET A 487 29.36 8.99 8.33
C MET A 487 28.35 8.54 7.27
N ILE A 488 27.75 9.47 6.50
CA ILE A 488 26.88 9.14 5.36
C ILE A 488 27.68 8.37 4.29
N SER A 489 28.88 8.84 3.93
CA SER A 489 29.77 8.14 2.98
C SER A 489 30.08 6.72 3.43
N ASP A 490 30.41 6.51 4.71
CA ASP A 490 30.76 5.19 5.25
C ASP A 490 29.55 4.24 5.25
N ILE A 491 28.35 4.68 5.70
CA ILE A 491 27.15 3.83 5.71
C ILE A 491 26.62 3.55 4.29
N VAL A 492 26.70 4.50 3.35
CA VAL A 492 26.39 4.29 1.92
C VAL A 492 27.41 3.33 1.27
N SER A 493 28.67 3.41 1.68
CA SER A 493 29.71 2.46 1.23
C SER A 493 29.49 1.04 1.76
N LYS A 494 28.92 0.89 2.96
CA LYS A 494 28.56 -0.41 3.53
C LYS A 494 27.27 -0.98 2.91
N LEU A 495 26.20 -0.20 2.84
CA LEU A 495 24.86 -0.66 2.45
C LEU A 495 24.53 -0.51 0.96
N ARG A 496 25.33 0.25 0.20
CA ARG A 496 25.24 0.45 -1.27
C ARG A 496 23.95 1.09 -1.78
N GLU A 497 23.21 1.73 -0.89
CA GLU A 497 21.93 2.39 -1.15
C GLU A 497 22.04 3.89 -0.81
N LYS A 498 21.29 4.75 -1.50
CA LYS A 498 21.23 6.19 -1.20
C LYS A 498 20.65 6.40 0.21
N ILE A 499 21.36 7.18 1.04
CA ILE A 499 20.96 7.52 2.41
C ILE A 499 21.00 9.04 2.56
N VAL A 500 19.91 9.62 3.08
CA VAL A 500 19.69 11.09 3.12
C VAL A 500 19.16 11.49 4.49
N ILE A 501 19.68 12.56 5.08
CA ILE A 501 19.08 13.19 6.26
C ILE A 501 17.91 14.05 5.79
N GLY A 502 16.71 13.77 6.31
CA GLY A 502 15.49 14.49 6.00
C GLY A 502 15.20 15.60 7.00
N GLU A 503 13.92 15.77 7.34
CA GLU A 503 13.49 16.75 8.33
C GLU A 503 14.08 16.48 9.72
N ASN A 504 14.37 17.55 10.44
CA ASN A 504 14.93 17.51 11.79
C ASN A 504 14.27 18.56 12.69
N ILE A 505 14.13 18.20 13.96
CA ILE A 505 13.52 19.02 15.00
C ILE A 505 14.56 19.23 16.11
N THR A 506 14.61 20.44 16.65
CA THR A 506 15.32 20.76 17.89
C THR A 506 14.37 21.55 18.77
N ILE A 507 14.17 21.09 19.99
CA ILE A 507 13.38 21.74 21.05
C ILE A 507 14.35 21.97 22.20
N GLU A 508 14.70 23.22 22.47
CA GLU A 508 15.45 23.57 23.69
C GLU A 508 14.49 23.59 24.88
N HIS A 509 14.93 23.10 26.04
CA HIS A 509 14.13 23.06 27.26
C HIS A 509 14.43 24.29 28.14
N ALA A 510 13.42 25.12 28.37
CA ALA A 510 13.44 26.06 29.49
C ALA A 510 13.21 25.30 30.82
N PRO A 511 13.67 25.81 31.98
CA PRO A 511 13.58 25.10 33.27
C PRO A 511 12.16 24.69 33.69
N ASN A 512 11.14 25.40 33.20
CA ASN A 512 9.72 25.14 33.45
C ASN A 512 9.02 24.45 32.26
N THR A 513 9.73 23.74 31.39
CA THR A 513 9.15 23.01 30.26
C THR A 513 9.46 21.51 30.33
N ILE A 514 8.50 20.69 29.87
CA ILE A 514 8.68 19.25 29.71
C ILE A 514 8.18 18.84 28.32
N THR A 515 9.03 18.13 27.57
CA THR A 515 8.73 17.63 26.23
C THR A 515 8.43 16.14 26.28
N GLY A 516 7.20 15.76 25.91
CA GLY A 516 6.84 14.37 25.65
C GLY A 516 7.05 14.00 24.18
N PHE A 517 7.23 12.70 23.92
CA PHE A 517 7.35 12.17 22.57
C PHE A 517 6.72 10.78 22.42
N TYR A 518 6.41 10.41 21.18
CA TYR A 518 5.94 9.08 20.80
C TYR A 518 6.47 8.70 19.42
N LEU A 519 6.97 7.46 19.29
CA LEU A 519 7.36 6.83 18.03
C LEU A 519 6.33 5.75 17.68
N HIS A 520 5.90 5.73 16.41
CA HIS A 520 4.86 4.83 15.92
C HIS A 520 5.28 4.09 14.65
N GLY A 521 4.68 2.91 14.43
CA GLY A 521 4.83 2.13 13.20
C GLY A 521 6.28 1.82 12.84
N ASN A 522 7.05 1.23 13.76
CA ASN A 522 8.48 0.93 13.58
C ASN A 522 9.29 2.16 13.14
N HIS A 523 9.22 3.24 13.94
CA HIS A 523 9.95 4.49 13.73
C HIS A 523 9.56 5.27 12.45
N LYS A 524 8.46 4.93 11.76
CA LYS A 524 7.99 5.64 10.56
C LYS A 524 7.32 6.98 10.87
N ILE A 525 6.77 7.16 12.08
CA ILE A 525 6.19 8.43 12.54
C ILE A 525 6.77 8.78 13.90
N ALA A 526 7.18 10.04 14.05
CA ALA A 526 7.49 10.66 15.34
C ALA A 526 6.48 11.76 15.63
N ALA A 527 6.05 11.87 16.88
CA ALA A 527 5.30 13.01 17.39
C ALA A 527 5.95 13.53 18.68
N LEU A 528 6.02 14.85 18.82
CA LEU A 528 6.58 15.54 19.98
C LEU A 528 5.64 16.66 20.40
N THR A 529 5.53 16.92 21.70
CA THR A 529 4.81 18.09 22.23
C THR A 529 5.46 18.57 23.52
N THR A 530 5.51 19.89 23.70
CA THR A 530 6.08 20.51 24.89
C THR A 530 4.99 21.20 25.68
N ALA A 531 4.97 20.96 26.98
CA ALA A 531 4.16 21.70 27.94
C ALA A 531 5.04 22.71 28.69
N THR A 532 4.47 23.87 28.96
CA THR A 532 5.04 24.89 29.87
C THR A 532 4.26 24.86 31.19
N ILE A 533 5.00 24.96 32.29
CA ILE A 533 4.52 24.85 33.67
C ILE A 533 4.63 26.22 34.35
N ASP A 534 3.59 26.60 35.09
CA ASP A 534 3.60 27.82 35.90
C ASP A 534 4.58 27.67 37.07
N GLU A 535 5.36 28.71 37.38
CA GLU A 535 6.41 28.66 38.42
C GLU A 535 5.89 28.20 39.78
N LYS A 536 4.67 28.63 40.13
CA LYS A 536 3.93 28.28 41.35
C LYS A 536 3.67 26.77 41.51
N ASP A 537 3.60 26.03 40.39
CA ASP A 537 3.26 24.60 40.34
C ASP A 537 4.53 23.71 40.29
N LEU A 538 5.72 24.29 40.06
CA LEU A 538 6.98 23.54 39.88
C LEU A 538 7.37 22.68 41.09
N SER A 539 6.99 23.08 42.30
CA SER A 539 7.25 22.35 43.55
C SER A 539 6.30 21.18 43.79
N ALA A 540 5.13 21.17 43.12
CA ALA A 540 4.12 20.11 43.21
C ALA A 540 4.14 19.15 41.99
N LEU A 541 4.89 19.50 40.95
CA LEU A 541 4.98 18.81 39.66
C LEU A 541 5.35 17.31 39.79
N ASN A 542 4.38 16.45 39.45
CA ASN A 542 4.63 15.04 39.17
C ASN A 542 5.08 14.88 37.70
N LYS A 543 6.40 14.82 37.50
CA LYS A 543 7.02 14.73 36.16
C LYS A 543 6.64 13.45 35.40
N ASP A 544 6.49 12.33 36.08
CA ASP A 544 6.18 11.04 35.44
C ASP A 544 4.72 10.99 34.98
N ALA A 545 3.79 11.51 35.81
CA ALA A 545 2.40 11.69 35.43
C ALA A 545 2.27 12.62 34.21
N LEU A 546 2.95 13.77 34.22
CA LEU A 546 2.93 14.69 33.06
C LEU A 546 3.54 14.02 31.82
N THR A 547 4.66 13.32 31.94
CA THR A 547 5.31 12.62 30.81
C THR A 547 4.37 11.56 30.20
N SER A 548 3.61 10.84 31.03
CA SER A 548 2.57 9.91 30.57
C SER A 548 1.44 10.62 29.80
N VAL A 549 0.95 11.76 30.30
CA VAL A 549 -0.08 12.58 29.65
C VAL A 549 0.41 13.16 28.32
N LEU A 550 1.65 13.65 28.25
CA LEU A 550 2.23 14.18 27.01
C LEU A 550 2.51 13.07 25.99
N LYS A 551 2.85 11.85 26.42
CA LYS A 551 2.95 10.68 25.54
C LYS A 551 1.60 10.33 24.92
N ASP A 552 0.51 10.42 25.68
CA ASP A 552 -0.86 10.22 25.18
C ASP A 552 -1.28 11.31 24.18
N VAL A 553 -0.88 12.56 24.40
CA VAL A 553 -1.02 13.64 23.40
C VAL A 553 -0.16 13.38 22.16
N CYS A 554 1.05 12.85 22.30
CA CYS A 554 1.87 12.46 21.15
C CYS A 554 1.25 11.29 20.36
N MET A 555 0.55 10.36 21.01
CA MET A 555 -0.27 9.36 20.32
C MET A 555 -1.40 10.00 19.51
N GLN A 556 -2.12 10.97 20.07
CA GLN A 556 -3.14 11.77 19.34
C GLN A 556 -2.54 12.46 18.11
N ILE A 557 -1.40 13.15 18.26
CA ILE A 557 -0.70 13.85 17.17
C ILE A 557 -0.27 12.86 16.07
N ALA A 558 0.41 11.76 16.43
CA ALA A 558 0.85 10.73 15.50
C ALA A 558 -0.33 10.09 14.73
N ALA A 559 -1.42 9.82 15.43
CA ALA A 559 -2.64 9.24 14.86
C ALA A 559 -3.34 10.18 13.89
N MET A 560 -3.63 11.42 14.30
CA MET A 560 -4.60 12.29 13.63
C MET A 560 -4.00 13.35 12.70
N ASN A 561 -2.70 13.66 12.81
CA ASN A 561 -2.03 14.73 12.04
C ASN A 561 -2.79 16.08 12.13
N PRO A 562 -2.95 16.67 13.33
CA PRO A 562 -3.45 18.03 13.50
C PRO A 562 -2.59 19.06 12.76
N ILE A 563 -3.20 20.20 12.40
CA ILE A 563 -2.53 21.29 11.66
C ILE A 563 -2.01 22.42 12.57
N ALA A 564 -2.53 22.52 13.79
CA ALA A 564 -2.15 23.52 14.80
C ALA A 564 -2.48 23.00 16.22
N LEU A 565 -1.99 23.70 17.25
CA LEU A 565 -2.35 23.43 18.65
C LEU A 565 -3.82 23.75 18.91
N SER A 566 -4.26 24.96 18.56
CA SER A 566 -5.65 25.43 18.70
C SER A 566 -6.12 26.22 17.48
N VAL A 567 -7.42 26.54 17.44
CA VAL A 567 -8.00 27.41 16.39
C VAL A 567 -7.44 28.84 16.43
N ALA A 568 -6.89 29.28 17.57
CA ALA A 568 -6.27 30.61 17.72
C ALA A 568 -4.89 30.70 17.05
N ASP A 569 -4.19 29.57 16.90
CA ASP A 569 -2.85 29.51 16.29
C ASP A 569 -2.91 29.38 14.75
N ILE A 570 -4.11 29.38 14.17
CA ILE A 570 -4.35 29.39 12.71
C ILE A 570 -4.26 30.83 12.21
N ASP A 571 -3.34 31.09 11.29
CA ASP A 571 -3.19 32.39 10.65
C ASP A 571 -4.41 32.77 9.78
N ASP A 572 -4.71 34.07 9.69
CA ASP A 572 -5.90 34.56 8.99
C ASP A 572 -5.86 34.29 7.47
N LYS A 573 -4.68 34.14 6.87
CA LYS A 573 -4.55 33.80 5.45
C LYS A 573 -4.95 32.34 5.19
N THR A 574 -4.53 31.40 6.02
CA THR A 574 -5.01 30.00 5.99
C THR A 574 -6.51 29.94 6.28
N ARG A 575 -6.99 30.69 7.27
CA ARG A 575 -8.42 30.79 7.62
C ARG A 575 -9.27 31.30 6.46
N GLU A 576 -8.82 32.33 5.76
CA GLU A 576 -9.53 32.91 4.60
C GLU A 576 -9.41 32.03 3.34
N GLN A 577 -8.30 31.32 3.13
CA GLN A 577 -8.20 30.34 2.04
C GLN A 577 -9.25 29.23 2.18
N GLU A 578 -9.46 28.70 3.39
CA GLU A 578 -10.52 27.72 3.67
C GLU A 578 -11.92 28.35 3.56
N ARG A 579 -12.09 29.64 3.98
CA ARG A 579 -13.35 30.39 3.75
C ARG A 579 -13.70 30.42 2.26
N GLN A 580 -12.74 30.77 1.42
CA GLN A 580 -12.92 30.83 -0.04
C GLN A 580 -13.17 29.45 -0.68
N ILE A 581 -12.58 28.38 -0.15
CA ILE A 581 -12.91 27.01 -0.58
C ILE A 581 -14.37 26.68 -0.26
N PHE A 582 -14.84 26.97 0.95
CA PHE A 582 -16.23 26.70 1.34
C PHE A 582 -17.25 27.60 0.63
N LEU A 583 -16.90 28.87 0.34
CA LEU A 583 -17.70 29.77 -0.50
C LEU A 583 -17.84 29.23 -1.92
N LYS A 584 -16.75 28.80 -2.56
CA LYS A 584 -16.76 28.20 -3.90
C LYS A 584 -17.63 26.93 -3.97
N GLN A 585 -17.60 26.09 -2.93
CA GLN A 585 -18.48 24.91 -2.81
C GLN A 585 -19.98 25.22 -2.67
N LEU A 586 -20.35 26.45 -2.32
CA LEU A 586 -21.76 26.86 -2.14
C LEU A 586 -22.33 27.59 -3.35
N LYS A 587 -21.48 28.22 -4.18
CA LYS A 587 -21.89 28.85 -5.45
C LYS A 587 -22.45 27.85 -6.49
N THR A 588 -22.23 26.55 -6.30
CA THR A 588 -22.84 25.45 -7.07
C THR A 588 -24.15 24.94 -6.46
N SER A 589 -24.83 25.72 -5.62
CA SER A 589 -26.13 25.35 -5.04
C SER A 589 -27.06 26.55 -4.90
N ASP A 590 -28.32 26.41 -5.31
CA ASP A 590 -29.36 27.44 -5.19
C ASP A 590 -29.71 27.70 -3.71
N LYS A 591 -29.02 28.67 -3.11
CA LYS A 591 -29.21 29.08 -1.72
C LYS A 591 -29.23 30.60 -1.61
N LYS A 592 -30.12 31.12 -0.75
CA LYS A 592 -30.24 32.56 -0.47
C LYS A 592 -28.88 33.13 0.01
N PRO A 593 -28.37 34.23 -0.57
CA PRO A 593 -27.05 34.78 -0.22
C PRO A 593 -26.84 35.03 1.29
N GLU A 594 -27.85 35.56 1.98
CA GLU A 594 -27.85 35.87 3.42
C GLU A 594 -27.53 34.68 4.35
N LEU A 595 -27.72 33.45 3.87
CA LEU A 595 -27.44 32.23 4.62
C LEU A 595 -26.06 31.64 4.30
N VAL A 596 -25.38 32.11 3.25
CA VAL A 596 -24.12 31.53 2.78
C VAL A 596 -23.02 31.70 3.83
N ASP A 597 -22.79 32.91 4.33
CA ASP A 597 -21.74 33.17 5.33
C ASP A 597 -21.96 32.38 6.63
N LYS A 598 -23.19 32.36 7.17
CA LYS A 598 -23.50 31.56 8.37
C LYS A 598 -23.25 30.06 8.17
N ILE A 599 -23.45 29.54 6.96
CA ILE A 599 -23.10 28.15 6.61
C ILE A 599 -21.58 27.96 6.48
N VAL A 600 -20.85 28.95 5.94
CA VAL A 600 -19.38 28.92 5.83
C VAL A 600 -18.72 29.00 7.21
N ASP A 601 -19.18 29.89 8.09
CA ASP A 601 -18.68 30.01 9.47
C ASP A 601 -18.91 28.71 10.25
N GLY A 602 -20.08 28.09 10.08
CA GLY A 602 -20.38 26.76 10.64
C GLY A 602 -19.47 25.66 10.10
N LYS A 603 -19.17 25.66 8.78
CA LYS A 603 -18.20 24.75 8.16
C LYS A 603 -16.78 24.98 8.69
N LEU A 604 -16.32 26.22 8.78
CA LEU A 604 -14.99 26.58 9.29
C LEU A 604 -14.82 26.17 10.75
N LYS A 605 -15.80 26.49 11.60
CA LYS A 605 -15.80 26.08 13.02
C LYS A 605 -15.69 24.56 13.15
N LYS A 606 -16.46 23.82 12.35
CA LYS A 606 -16.36 22.35 12.31
C LYS A 606 -14.97 21.90 11.83
N TYR A 607 -14.51 22.42 10.71
CA TYR A 607 -13.23 22.06 10.09
C TYR A 607 -12.05 22.22 11.05
N PHE A 608 -11.94 23.37 11.72
CA PHE A 608 -10.87 23.58 12.68
C PHE A 608 -11.05 22.73 13.95
N SER A 609 -12.28 22.48 14.42
CA SER A 609 -12.51 21.54 15.54
C SER A 609 -12.12 20.09 15.24
N GLU A 610 -12.08 19.69 13.96
CA GLU A 610 -11.64 18.36 13.53
C GLU A 610 -10.14 18.30 13.19
N ARG A 611 -9.40 19.42 13.28
CA ARG A 611 -7.98 19.51 12.85
C ARG A 611 -7.02 20.28 13.77
N CYS A 612 -7.50 21.03 14.76
CA CYS A 612 -6.68 21.70 15.77
C CYS A 612 -6.63 20.84 17.04
N LEU A 613 -5.43 20.56 17.55
CA LEU A 613 -5.18 19.49 18.54
C LEU A 613 -6.11 19.58 19.76
N LEU A 614 -6.24 20.76 20.36
CA LEU A 614 -6.98 20.98 21.62
C LEU A 614 -8.49 20.78 21.47
N GLU A 615 -9.06 21.15 20.32
CA GLU A 615 -10.50 21.05 20.05
C GLU A 615 -10.95 19.63 19.65
N MET A 616 -10.05 18.85 19.04
CA MET A 616 -10.34 17.49 18.54
C MET A 616 -10.77 16.52 19.63
N SER A 617 -11.69 15.61 19.31
CA SER A 617 -11.99 14.42 20.14
C SER A 617 -10.72 13.60 20.38
N PHE A 618 -10.54 13.16 21.62
CA PHE A 618 -9.38 12.39 22.06
C PHE A 618 -9.51 10.93 21.66
N VAL A 619 -8.48 10.34 21.03
CA VAL A 619 -8.52 9.00 20.44
C VAL A 619 -8.77 7.89 21.47
N LYS A 620 -8.34 8.05 22.73
CA LYS A 620 -8.59 7.06 23.79
C LYS A 620 -9.98 7.19 24.45
N ASP A 621 -10.58 8.39 24.46
CA ASP A 621 -11.98 8.59 24.85
C ASP A 621 -12.62 9.69 23.99
N PRO A 622 -13.33 9.33 22.91
CA PRO A 622 -13.94 10.29 21.98
C PRO A 622 -15.00 11.22 22.61
N LYS A 623 -15.45 10.95 23.85
CA LYS A 623 -16.37 11.82 24.61
C LYS A 623 -15.68 13.10 25.11
N LEU A 624 -14.36 13.07 25.25
CA LEU A 624 -13.53 14.21 25.64
C LEU A 624 -12.87 14.82 24.40
N SER A 625 -12.67 16.14 24.42
CA SER A 625 -11.64 16.75 23.57
C SER A 625 -10.29 16.67 24.26
N VAL A 626 -9.20 16.81 23.51
CA VAL A 626 -7.84 16.84 24.09
C VAL A 626 -7.72 17.92 25.16
N LYS A 627 -8.29 19.11 24.94
CA LYS A 627 -8.35 20.18 25.97
C LYS A 627 -9.03 19.73 27.26
N LYS A 628 -10.16 19.02 27.17
CA LYS A 628 -10.85 18.47 28.36
C LYS A 628 -10.02 17.41 29.06
N TYR A 629 -9.40 16.50 28.30
CA TYR A 629 -8.50 15.47 28.83
C TYR A 629 -7.34 16.10 29.62
N LEU A 630 -6.67 17.12 29.05
CA LEU A 630 -5.62 17.88 29.72
C LEU A 630 -6.11 18.57 31.01
N THR A 631 -7.29 19.20 30.98
CA THR A 631 -7.88 19.80 32.19
C THR A 631 -8.16 18.75 33.28
N THR A 632 -8.62 17.55 32.92
CA THR A 632 -8.84 16.45 33.86
C THR A 632 -7.53 15.92 34.44
N GLN A 633 -6.46 15.85 33.65
CA GLN A 633 -5.16 15.31 34.08
C GLN A 633 -4.23 16.33 34.77
N ALA A 634 -4.54 17.64 34.76
CA ALA A 634 -3.71 18.65 35.41
C ALA A 634 -3.47 18.32 36.90
N LYS A 635 -4.54 17.95 37.64
CA LYS A 635 -4.46 17.63 39.07
C LYS A 635 -3.61 16.38 39.38
N SER A 636 -3.66 15.33 38.56
CA SER A 636 -2.81 14.15 38.73
C SER A 636 -1.34 14.41 38.41
N CYS A 637 -1.05 15.46 37.63
CA CYS A 637 0.30 15.97 37.38
C CYS A 637 0.80 16.94 38.47
N GLY A 638 -0.01 17.28 39.48
CA GLY A 638 0.31 18.32 40.47
C GLY A 638 0.22 19.74 39.93
N LEU A 639 -0.49 19.96 38.82
CA LEU A 639 -0.55 21.23 38.09
C LEU A 639 -1.94 21.87 38.16
N SER A 640 -1.98 23.20 38.12
CA SER A 640 -3.22 23.98 37.98
C SER A 640 -3.79 23.92 36.55
N ALA A 641 -2.92 23.82 35.54
CA ALA A 641 -3.25 23.60 34.13
C ALA A 641 -2.10 22.88 33.40
N ILE A 642 -2.38 22.24 32.26
CA ILE A 642 -1.36 21.73 31.34
C ILE A 642 -1.44 22.56 30.05
N ASN A 643 -0.48 23.48 29.88
CA ASN A 643 -0.42 24.40 28.76
C ASN A 643 0.56 23.88 27.71
N LEU A 644 0.06 23.39 26.57
CA LEU A 644 0.91 22.98 25.45
C LEU A 644 1.39 24.21 24.66
N THR A 645 2.69 24.27 24.39
CA THR A 645 3.35 25.41 23.72
C THR A 645 4.08 25.03 22.43
N ALA A 646 4.35 23.74 22.20
CA ALA A 646 4.88 23.23 20.94
C ALA A 646 4.26 21.90 20.52
N MET A 647 4.18 21.66 19.22
CA MET A 647 3.70 20.41 18.61
C MET A 647 4.46 20.16 17.30
N HIS A 648 5.02 18.97 17.15
CA HIS A 648 5.72 18.56 15.94
C HIS A 648 5.38 17.12 15.56
N ARG A 649 5.42 16.81 14.26
CA ARG A 649 5.17 15.47 13.73
C ARG A 649 5.99 15.23 12.47
N LEU A 650 6.88 14.24 12.49
CA LEU A 650 7.63 13.77 11.31
C LEU A 650 7.04 12.44 10.82
N GLU A 651 7.09 12.20 9.51
CA GLU A 651 6.57 10.98 8.89
C GLU A 651 7.42 10.59 7.67
N ILE A 652 7.96 9.37 7.68
CA ILE A 652 8.69 8.78 6.54
C ILE A 652 7.72 8.66 5.35
N GLY A 653 8.19 8.97 4.14
CA GLY A 653 7.39 8.95 2.93
C GLY A 653 6.52 10.19 2.69
N LYS A 654 6.67 11.25 3.49
CA LYS A 654 6.18 12.60 3.16
C LYS A 654 7.31 13.53 2.76
N SER A 655 7.22 14.03 1.54
CA SER A 655 7.99 15.14 0.94
C SER A 655 7.13 15.78 -0.15
#